data_AF-A0A6P2CGI1-F1
#
_entry.id   AF-A0A6P2CGI1-F1
#
_cell.length_a   1.000
_cell.length_b   1.000
_cell.length_c   1.000
_cell.angle_alpha   90.00
_cell.angle_beta   90.00
_cell.angle_gamma   90.00
#
_symmetry.space_group_name_H-M   'P 1'
#
loop_
_entity.id
_entity.type
_entity.pdbx_description
1 polymer ?
#
loop_
_entity_poly.entity_id
_entity_poly.type
_entity_poly.pdbx_seq_one_letter_code
_entity_poly.pdbx_strand_id
1 'polypeptide(L)'
;MAKRASKTDQTGNIGEAAVRYQFFKLGWHVADNPPGEVGTDLLLQARADGLLDLGAPVGAQVKSGPTWFDEPKRDANGEPIGWWFRDSSGEHIKYWLDYHLPHILVLHEQNTETSYWVHITPDKVQSTGVGMKILVPRESTVDEDHADELLEVAISRAGSRWEGSAWNGGAGVTSTDRLRYALLTPRLIAPHPNRAVEEASAHEAIALLVKMRLHDLQPSGLPGSKSPVPDLESCKSSPEWQWRLYAALYGVLIDGQDSDELQELVDTAPTPHEIAAASVISCVMHMEDQDARAGLETIERALTDTEKYAPVDRDWLLLHKARCLSELGNLDQARSIAATVQRLRTLEPNDPTAMAIAGAGADIIFTATGWGSDLSEVISGRDTIAAWWRTQEISSGLQDHFDEHFRTWANHATTPGQTEGDTWYRLRAATLLSGMAADHSAWRHSSALLAKHILTFASTESSTDTISGALTVLRRAGDTKTIKLAAKRLLDSGPAAAVRDAATTMNLDDATRTSLHADLALLAAAADVLENATADRACRWILSNLVDIDGFINRFQPTFSPDHTLIETLSFLVPALSADATRELITYLLAVPSQEDVGLGHDLARVLRRIPPAAWSEDDRAELSARDDVDSELRQAVTAIVVTDDSDRRDQLRAGIREGNLDDLAAFGDITDLDTDTVEALCAYLEKRIDEQITALQNGRHSIYTYDFASILVLVNVWHPEQARWEPVRRFLTAPTPMWVAHLENVLTRLRRLGGSIPDDVAATLVDPLHCLMLTGVVRTLPMIGSRDVRGAAGAALAAINPDVISDTELWDLMEGATREQREAAIRVIAARGIDGAFDTLWAMSRDSNPWMRAHVANQLAIAADRHEHDDRFSTLLQRLLADPGTLIARMVAVTLPGQPRSAASDHVANILRNHLSAEVRRYVAKYEAGSGAPIAE
;
A
#
# COMPACT_ATOMS: atom_id res chain seq x y z
N MET A 1 -6.24 -63.77 -54.50
CA MET A 1 -7.35 -63.67 -53.52
C MET A 1 -8.03 -62.33 -53.71
N ALA A 2 -9.30 -62.31 -54.15
CA ALA A 2 -10.08 -61.08 -54.20
C ALA A 2 -10.77 -60.90 -52.83
N LYS A 3 -10.54 -59.76 -52.16
CA LYS A 3 -11.31 -59.36 -50.97
C LYS A 3 -12.54 -58.58 -51.43
N ARG A 4 -13.71 -58.91 -50.88
CA ARG A 4 -14.96 -58.18 -51.11
C ARG A 4 -14.93 -56.92 -50.25
N ALA A 5 -15.02 -55.75 -50.87
CA ALA A 5 -15.15 -54.48 -50.15
C ALA A 5 -16.50 -54.39 -49.41
N SER A 6 -16.51 -53.70 -48.28
CA SER A 6 -17.71 -53.42 -47.50
C SER A 6 -18.63 -52.47 -48.29
N LYS A 7 -19.92 -52.80 -48.39
CA LYS A 7 -20.90 -51.92 -49.03
C LYS A 7 -21.06 -50.61 -48.25
N THR A 8 -20.94 -50.67 -46.92
CA THR A 8 -21.03 -49.50 -46.04
C THR A 8 -19.89 -48.51 -46.30
N ASP A 9 -18.66 -49.02 -46.45
CA ASP A 9 -17.49 -48.20 -46.72
C ASP A 9 -17.61 -47.53 -48.10
N GLN A 10 -18.14 -48.26 -49.10
CA GLN A 10 -18.41 -47.70 -50.42
C GLN A 10 -19.48 -46.58 -50.37
N THR A 11 -20.51 -46.73 -49.54
CA THR A 11 -21.55 -45.70 -49.34
C THR A 11 -20.97 -44.44 -48.66
N GLY A 12 -20.07 -44.61 -47.69
CA GLY A 12 -19.35 -43.49 -47.06
C GLY A 12 -18.45 -42.73 -48.06
N ASN A 13 -17.62 -43.45 -48.82
CA ASN A 13 -16.72 -42.88 -49.82
C ASN A 13 -17.47 -42.05 -50.89
N ILE A 14 -18.66 -42.50 -51.31
CA ILE A 14 -19.51 -41.75 -52.26
C ILE A 14 -19.96 -40.42 -51.65
N GLY A 15 -20.35 -40.44 -50.37
CA GLY A 15 -20.74 -39.26 -49.62
C GLY A 15 -19.65 -38.21 -49.50
N GLU A 16 -18.47 -38.63 -49.03
CA GLU A 16 -17.31 -37.76 -48.88
C GLU A 16 -16.91 -37.12 -50.21
N ALA A 17 -16.92 -37.89 -51.30
CA ALA A 17 -16.63 -37.38 -52.64
C ALA A 17 -17.67 -36.35 -53.13
N ALA A 18 -18.96 -36.57 -52.83
CA ALA A 18 -20.03 -35.65 -53.21
C ALA A 18 -19.94 -34.33 -52.43
N VAL A 19 -19.75 -34.39 -51.11
CA VAL A 19 -19.58 -33.22 -50.25
C VAL A 19 -18.33 -32.43 -50.66
N ARG A 20 -17.22 -33.11 -50.94
CA ARG A 20 -16.00 -32.48 -51.48
C ARG A 20 -16.29 -31.68 -52.75
N TYR A 21 -17.02 -32.28 -53.70
CA TYR A 21 -17.35 -31.63 -54.95
C TYR A 21 -18.24 -30.39 -54.76
N GLN A 22 -19.19 -30.45 -53.81
CA GLN A 22 -20.05 -29.31 -53.46
C GLN A 22 -19.22 -28.15 -52.89
N PHE A 23 -18.31 -28.40 -51.94
CA PHE A 23 -17.43 -27.35 -51.41
C PHE A 23 -16.47 -26.78 -52.47
N PHE A 24 -16.02 -27.58 -53.44
CA PHE A 24 -15.28 -27.04 -54.59
C PHE A 24 -16.12 -26.10 -55.46
N LYS A 25 -17.43 -26.34 -55.61
CA LYS A 25 -18.33 -25.42 -56.31
C LYS A 25 -18.49 -24.09 -55.57
N LEU A 26 -18.41 -24.10 -54.24
CA LEU A 26 -18.40 -22.89 -53.41
C LEU A 26 -17.06 -22.14 -53.47
N GLY A 27 -16.07 -22.63 -54.22
CA GLY A 27 -14.75 -22.02 -54.33
C GLY A 27 -13.82 -22.34 -53.15
N TRP A 28 -14.26 -23.15 -52.19
CA TRP A 28 -13.47 -23.55 -51.02
C TRP A 28 -12.39 -24.58 -51.40
N HIS A 29 -11.33 -24.66 -50.60
CA HIS A 29 -10.37 -25.75 -50.71
C HIS A 29 -10.76 -26.91 -49.80
N VAL A 30 -10.54 -28.14 -50.25
CA VAL A 30 -10.83 -29.35 -49.47
C VAL A 30 -9.57 -30.21 -49.44
N ALA A 31 -9.01 -30.37 -48.24
CA ALA A 31 -7.87 -31.22 -47.96
C ALA A 31 -8.35 -32.58 -47.43
N ASP A 32 -7.60 -33.63 -47.80
CA ASP A 32 -7.81 -34.97 -47.24
C ASP A 32 -7.32 -34.97 -45.80
N ASN A 33 -8.04 -35.67 -44.93
CA ASN A 33 -7.63 -35.77 -43.56
C ASN A 33 -6.38 -36.68 -43.40
N PRO A 34 -5.40 -36.36 -42.54
CA PRO A 34 -4.21 -37.19 -42.39
C PRO A 34 -4.54 -38.63 -41.99
N PRO A 35 -3.83 -39.65 -42.51
CA PRO A 35 -4.09 -41.04 -42.15
C PRO A 35 -3.90 -41.26 -40.64
N GLY A 36 -4.95 -41.73 -39.96
CA GLY A 36 -4.92 -42.05 -38.53
C GLY A 36 -5.72 -41.12 -37.61
N GLU A 37 -6.29 -40.03 -38.13
CA GLU A 37 -7.26 -39.24 -37.35
C GLU A 37 -8.60 -39.99 -37.23
N VAL A 38 -9.20 -39.93 -36.05
CA VAL A 38 -10.45 -40.63 -35.72
C VAL A 38 -11.52 -39.57 -35.50
N GLY A 39 -12.42 -39.36 -36.47
CA GLY A 39 -13.62 -38.55 -36.30
C GLY A 39 -13.76 -37.28 -37.16
N THR A 40 -12.88 -37.04 -38.12
CA THR A 40 -13.05 -35.96 -39.13
C THR A 40 -12.81 -36.57 -40.51
N ASP A 41 -13.71 -36.33 -41.48
CA ASP A 41 -13.57 -36.90 -42.82
C ASP A 41 -12.90 -35.91 -43.79
N LEU A 42 -13.26 -34.62 -43.69
CA LEU A 42 -12.78 -33.57 -44.58
C LEU A 42 -12.29 -32.35 -43.79
N LEU A 43 -11.19 -31.73 -44.26
CA LEU A 43 -10.75 -30.41 -43.83
C LEU A 43 -11.10 -29.40 -44.92
N LEU A 44 -12.00 -28.48 -44.59
CA LEU A 44 -12.53 -27.47 -45.50
C LEU A 44 -11.87 -26.12 -45.19
N GLN A 45 -11.23 -25.49 -46.17
CA GLN A 45 -10.60 -24.18 -46.00
C GLN A 45 -11.42 -23.14 -46.77
N ALA A 46 -12.08 -22.27 -46.00
CA ALA A 46 -12.97 -21.26 -46.54
C ALA A 46 -12.22 -20.21 -47.35
N ARG A 47 -12.86 -19.77 -48.44
CA ARG A 47 -12.36 -18.69 -49.29
C ARG A 47 -13.46 -17.65 -49.49
N ALA A 48 -13.09 -16.38 -49.41
CA ALA A 48 -13.97 -15.26 -49.72
C ALA A 48 -13.95 -14.92 -51.22
N ASP A 49 -14.73 -13.91 -51.60
CA ASP A 49 -14.78 -13.33 -52.94
C ASP A 49 -13.38 -13.09 -53.52
N GLY A 50 -13.20 -13.49 -54.79
CA GLY A 50 -11.89 -13.45 -55.45
C GLY A 50 -10.96 -14.61 -55.08
N LEU A 51 -11.47 -15.67 -54.45
CA LEU A 51 -10.72 -16.84 -53.98
C LEU A 51 -9.65 -16.50 -52.94
N LEU A 52 -9.89 -15.45 -52.15
CA LEU A 52 -9.01 -15.07 -51.05
C LEU A 52 -9.12 -16.12 -49.94
N ASP A 53 -8.01 -16.78 -49.64
CA ASP A 53 -7.91 -17.71 -48.54
C ASP A 53 -8.04 -16.97 -47.20
N LEU A 54 -9.02 -17.36 -46.38
CA LEU A 54 -9.29 -16.72 -45.10
C LEU A 54 -8.47 -17.30 -43.94
N GLY A 55 -7.67 -18.34 -44.18
CA GLY A 55 -6.94 -19.03 -43.12
C GLY A 55 -7.84 -19.68 -42.08
N ALA A 56 -9.10 -20.00 -42.46
CA ALA A 56 -10.15 -20.48 -41.56
C ALA A 56 -10.57 -21.92 -41.92
N PRO A 57 -9.91 -22.95 -41.36
CA PRO A 57 -10.26 -24.34 -41.60
C PRO A 57 -11.45 -24.80 -40.74
N VAL A 58 -12.32 -25.60 -41.35
CA VAL A 58 -13.51 -26.24 -40.76
C VAL A 58 -13.35 -27.75 -40.90
N GLY A 59 -13.54 -28.49 -39.81
CA GLY A 59 -13.67 -29.94 -39.86
C GLY A 59 -15.08 -30.35 -40.30
N ALA A 60 -15.19 -31.33 -41.18
CA ALA A 60 -16.49 -31.88 -41.56
C ALA A 60 -16.51 -33.39 -41.38
N GLN A 61 -17.55 -33.87 -40.68
CA GLN A 61 -17.89 -35.28 -40.64
C GLN A 61 -19.06 -35.51 -41.60
N VAL A 62 -18.87 -36.41 -42.56
CA VAL A 62 -19.87 -36.79 -43.55
C VAL A 62 -20.51 -38.12 -43.14
N LYS A 63 -21.84 -38.16 -43.15
CA LYS A 63 -22.63 -39.38 -42.98
C LYS A 63 -23.51 -39.57 -44.20
N SER A 64 -23.50 -40.77 -44.76
CA SER A 64 -24.21 -41.07 -46.00
C SER A 64 -24.91 -42.42 -45.93
N GLY A 65 -26.10 -42.47 -46.51
CA GLY A 65 -26.95 -43.66 -46.52
C GLY A 65 -28.37 -43.36 -46.01
N PRO A 66 -29.36 -44.17 -46.42
CA PRO A 66 -30.78 -43.89 -46.17
C PRO A 66 -31.15 -43.89 -44.69
N THR A 67 -30.43 -44.65 -43.86
CA THR A 67 -30.72 -44.79 -42.42
C THR A 67 -30.57 -43.50 -41.62
N TRP A 68 -29.77 -42.54 -42.11
CA TRP A 68 -29.63 -41.22 -41.47
C TRP A 68 -30.86 -40.33 -41.64
N PHE A 69 -31.79 -40.72 -42.51
CA PHE A 69 -33.02 -39.98 -42.82
C PHE A 69 -34.28 -40.63 -42.21
N ASP A 70 -34.13 -41.72 -41.44
CA ASP A 70 -35.25 -42.50 -40.86
C ASP A 70 -35.94 -41.79 -39.67
N GLU A 71 -35.27 -40.84 -39.00
CA GLU A 71 -35.81 -40.08 -37.86
C GLU A 71 -36.02 -38.58 -38.18
N PRO A 72 -37.00 -38.21 -39.01
CA PRO A 72 -37.28 -36.80 -39.30
C PRO A 72 -37.97 -36.11 -38.13
N LYS A 73 -37.55 -34.88 -37.83
CA LYS A 73 -38.36 -33.93 -37.05
C LYS A 73 -39.38 -33.31 -38.00
N ARG A 74 -40.65 -33.30 -37.62
CA ARG A 74 -41.75 -32.73 -38.42
C ARG A 74 -42.31 -31.46 -37.78
N ASP A 75 -42.80 -30.54 -38.61
CA ASP A 75 -43.54 -29.35 -38.17
C ASP A 75 -45.01 -29.67 -37.85
N ALA A 76 -45.78 -28.63 -37.52
CA ALA A 76 -47.21 -28.73 -37.22
C ALA A 76 -48.06 -29.22 -38.41
N ASN A 77 -47.55 -29.10 -39.64
CA ASN A 77 -48.22 -29.53 -40.87
C ASN A 77 -47.81 -30.95 -41.29
N GLY A 78 -46.90 -31.59 -40.54
CA GLY A 78 -46.39 -32.92 -40.81
C GLY A 78 -45.24 -32.95 -41.82
N GLU A 79 -44.70 -31.80 -42.24
CA GLU A 79 -43.56 -31.72 -43.16
C GLU A 79 -42.24 -31.89 -42.39
N PRO A 80 -41.25 -32.64 -42.92
CA PRO A 80 -39.96 -32.81 -42.27
C PRO A 80 -39.16 -31.51 -42.36
N ILE A 81 -38.73 -31.00 -41.20
CA ILE A 81 -37.91 -29.79 -41.02
C ILE A 81 -36.43 -30.11 -40.76
N GLY A 82 -36.09 -31.38 -40.59
CA GLY A 82 -34.71 -31.85 -40.42
C GLY A 82 -34.66 -33.29 -39.92
N TRP A 83 -33.45 -33.81 -39.68
CA TRP A 83 -33.21 -35.19 -39.26
C TRP A 83 -32.33 -35.24 -38.02
N TRP A 84 -32.65 -36.13 -37.08
CA TRP A 84 -31.87 -36.29 -35.87
C TRP A 84 -30.65 -37.17 -36.11
N PHE A 85 -29.46 -36.63 -35.87
CA PHE A 85 -28.26 -37.43 -35.68
C PHE A 85 -28.13 -37.78 -34.20
N ARG A 86 -27.87 -39.07 -33.89
CA ARG A 86 -27.68 -39.57 -32.53
C ARG A 86 -26.28 -40.14 -32.37
N ASP A 87 -25.60 -39.64 -31.35
CA ASP A 87 -24.36 -40.18 -30.84
C ASP A 87 -24.65 -40.92 -29.53
N SER A 88 -24.62 -42.25 -29.59
CA SER A 88 -25.08 -43.11 -28.50
C SER A 88 -24.18 -43.06 -27.26
N SER A 89 -22.87 -42.78 -27.42
CA SER A 89 -21.94 -42.57 -26.30
C SER A 89 -21.75 -41.10 -25.96
N GLY A 90 -22.04 -40.19 -26.89
CA GLY A 90 -21.78 -38.75 -26.76
C GLY A 90 -20.31 -38.37 -26.97
N GLU A 91 -19.43 -39.33 -27.21
CA GLU A 91 -17.99 -39.11 -27.35
C GLU A 91 -17.64 -38.39 -28.66
N HIS A 92 -18.36 -38.63 -29.75
CA HIS A 92 -18.10 -37.98 -31.04
C HIS A 92 -18.54 -36.52 -31.03
N ILE A 93 -19.75 -36.24 -30.51
CA ILE A 93 -20.23 -34.86 -30.38
C ILE A 93 -19.37 -34.07 -29.41
N LYS A 94 -18.96 -34.68 -28.28
CA LYS A 94 -18.01 -34.06 -27.35
C LYS A 94 -16.66 -33.77 -28.03
N TYR A 95 -16.09 -34.74 -28.74
CA TYR A 95 -14.84 -34.56 -29.48
C TYR A 95 -14.91 -33.36 -30.43
N TRP A 96 -15.99 -33.21 -31.20
CA TRP A 96 -16.14 -32.08 -32.13
C TRP A 96 -16.33 -30.74 -31.44
N LEU A 97 -17.07 -30.69 -30.31
CA LEU A 97 -17.23 -29.47 -29.51
C LEU A 97 -15.89 -28.99 -28.93
N ASP A 98 -15.06 -29.94 -28.49
CA ASP A 98 -13.76 -29.70 -27.85
C ASP A 98 -12.61 -29.51 -28.87
N TYR A 99 -12.81 -29.86 -30.15
CA TYR A 99 -11.78 -29.75 -31.18
C TYR A 99 -11.46 -28.29 -31.54
N HIS A 100 -10.20 -27.98 -31.86
CA HIS A 100 -9.74 -26.60 -32.07
C HIS A 100 -10.31 -25.93 -33.33
N LEU A 101 -10.83 -26.71 -34.29
CA LEU A 101 -11.48 -26.23 -35.50
C LEU A 101 -13.00 -26.28 -35.35
N PRO A 102 -13.75 -25.28 -35.87
CA PRO A 102 -15.20 -25.41 -35.99
C PRO A 102 -15.55 -26.67 -36.78
N HIS A 103 -16.59 -27.38 -36.33
CA HIS A 103 -17.00 -28.65 -36.92
C HIS A 103 -18.42 -28.59 -37.46
N ILE A 104 -18.62 -29.11 -38.67
CA ILE A 104 -19.95 -29.35 -39.24
C ILE A 104 -20.22 -30.85 -39.36
N LEU A 105 -21.47 -31.23 -39.08
CA LEU A 105 -21.98 -32.55 -39.43
C LEU A 105 -22.76 -32.44 -40.74
N VAL A 106 -22.43 -33.27 -41.72
CA VAL A 106 -23.08 -33.28 -43.03
C VAL A 106 -23.78 -34.62 -43.28
N LEU A 107 -25.09 -34.58 -43.56
CA LEU A 107 -25.86 -35.73 -44.01
C LEU A 107 -26.06 -35.65 -45.52
N HIS A 108 -25.54 -36.62 -46.27
CA HIS A 108 -25.66 -36.67 -47.73
C HIS A 108 -26.71 -37.69 -48.18
N GLU A 109 -27.73 -37.20 -48.91
CA GLU A 109 -28.79 -38.02 -49.51
C GLU A 109 -28.45 -38.37 -50.96
N GLN A 110 -28.18 -39.66 -51.21
CA GLN A 110 -27.69 -40.12 -52.52
C GLN A 110 -28.73 -40.03 -53.64
N ASN A 111 -30.02 -40.10 -53.34
CA ASN A 111 -31.07 -40.10 -54.36
C ASN A 111 -31.32 -38.70 -54.94
N THR A 112 -31.16 -37.67 -54.11
CA THR A 112 -31.39 -36.26 -54.44
C THR A 112 -30.09 -35.50 -54.67
N GLU A 113 -28.95 -36.14 -54.43
CA GLU A 113 -27.60 -35.56 -54.42
C GLU A 113 -27.49 -34.31 -53.53
N THR A 114 -28.34 -34.21 -52.50
CA THR A 114 -28.39 -33.06 -51.59
C THR A 114 -27.62 -33.36 -50.31
N SER A 115 -26.84 -32.40 -49.85
CA SER A 115 -26.11 -32.49 -48.58
C SER A 115 -26.64 -31.45 -47.61
N TYR A 116 -27.12 -31.92 -46.46
CA TYR A 116 -27.64 -31.09 -45.38
C TYR A 116 -26.57 -30.96 -44.30
N TRP A 117 -26.41 -29.79 -43.71
CA TRP A 117 -25.37 -29.55 -42.73
C TRP A 117 -25.89 -28.89 -41.45
N VAL A 118 -25.15 -29.06 -40.37
CA VAL A 118 -25.36 -28.31 -39.13
C VAL A 118 -24.01 -27.99 -38.49
N HIS A 119 -23.84 -26.75 -38.04
CA HIS A 119 -22.71 -26.37 -37.18
C HIS A 119 -22.89 -27.00 -35.80
N ILE A 120 -21.86 -27.71 -35.34
CA ILE A 120 -21.86 -28.40 -34.05
C ILE A 120 -21.52 -27.38 -32.96
N THR A 121 -22.53 -26.87 -32.28
CA THR A 121 -22.41 -25.90 -31.18
C THR A 121 -23.16 -26.37 -29.93
N PRO A 122 -22.75 -25.96 -28.72
CA PRO A 122 -23.38 -26.44 -27.47
C PRO A 122 -24.89 -26.21 -27.41
N ASP A 123 -25.41 -25.11 -27.96
CA ASP A 123 -26.83 -24.74 -27.97
C ASP A 123 -27.70 -25.62 -28.90
N LYS A 124 -27.08 -26.26 -29.90
CA LYS A 124 -27.77 -27.15 -30.86
C LYS A 124 -27.76 -28.62 -30.44
N VAL A 125 -26.95 -28.96 -29.43
CA VAL A 125 -26.80 -30.33 -28.91
C VAL A 125 -27.78 -30.58 -27.76
N GLN A 126 -28.43 -31.74 -27.78
CA GLN A 126 -29.36 -32.17 -26.73
C GLN A 126 -28.89 -33.47 -26.08
N SER A 127 -28.87 -33.50 -24.74
CA SER A 127 -28.66 -34.73 -23.99
C SER A 127 -29.83 -35.70 -24.16
N THR A 128 -29.52 -37.00 -24.25
CA THR A 128 -30.50 -38.10 -24.25
C THR A 128 -30.48 -38.91 -22.95
N GLY A 129 -29.73 -38.45 -21.94
CA GLY A 129 -29.51 -39.15 -20.67
C GLY A 129 -28.28 -40.06 -20.66
N VAL A 130 -27.96 -40.73 -21.78
CA VAL A 130 -26.77 -41.61 -21.91
C VAL A 130 -25.83 -41.18 -23.06
N GLY A 131 -26.37 -40.55 -24.10
CA GLY A 131 -25.59 -39.97 -25.20
C GLY A 131 -26.11 -38.60 -25.62
N MET A 132 -25.76 -38.14 -26.82
CA MET A 132 -26.13 -36.82 -27.33
C MET A 132 -26.84 -36.93 -28.69
N LYS A 133 -27.64 -35.93 -29.03
CA LYS A 133 -28.25 -35.81 -30.36
C LYS A 133 -28.22 -34.36 -30.85
N ILE A 134 -28.18 -34.19 -32.16
CA ILE A 134 -28.21 -32.89 -32.84
C ILE A 134 -29.17 -32.97 -34.03
N LEU A 135 -29.93 -31.90 -34.24
CA LEU A 135 -30.84 -31.81 -35.39
C LEU A 135 -30.08 -31.24 -36.58
N VAL A 136 -30.06 -31.95 -37.70
CA VAL A 136 -29.56 -31.45 -38.98
C VAL A 136 -30.75 -30.83 -39.74
N PRO A 137 -30.82 -29.50 -39.89
CA PRO A 137 -31.95 -28.83 -40.54
C PRO A 137 -32.05 -29.19 -42.02
N ARG A 138 -33.29 -29.30 -42.53
CA ARG A 138 -33.53 -29.53 -43.96
C ARG A 138 -33.22 -28.30 -44.82
N GLU A 139 -33.34 -27.11 -44.24
CA GLU A 139 -33.10 -25.84 -44.91
C GLU A 139 -31.61 -25.55 -45.10
N SER A 140 -30.73 -26.03 -44.23
CA SER A 140 -29.28 -25.82 -44.32
C SER A 140 -28.63 -26.80 -45.31
N THR A 141 -28.47 -26.39 -46.57
CA THR A 141 -27.85 -27.19 -47.64
C THR A 141 -26.44 -26.71 -48.00
N VAL A 142 -25.59 -27.61 -48.52
CA VAL A 142 -24.25 -27.26 -49.01
C VAL A 142 -24.35 -26.78 -50.46
N ASP A 143 -24.72 -25.51 -50.63
CA ASP A 143 -24.90 -24.84 -51.91
C ASP A 143 -24.62 -23.33 -51.82
N GLU A 144 -24.79 -22.63 -52.94
CA GLU A 144 -24.50 -21.20 -53.07
C GLU A 144 -25.45 -20.34 -52.23
N ASP A 145 -26.71 -20.77 -52.08
CA ASP A 145 -27.73 -20.04 -51.32
C ASP A 145 -27.41 -19.96 -49.81
N HIS A 146 -26.65 -20.92 -49.28
CA HIS A 146 -26.20 -20.96 -47.88
C HIS A 146 -24.68 -20.79 -47.72
N ALA A 147 -23.98 -20.31 -48.75
CA ALA A 147 -22.53 -20.12 -48.72
C ALA A 147 -22.08 -19.14 -47.62
N ASP A 148 -22.85 -18.07 -47.39
CA ASP A 148 -22.58 -17.08 -46.35
C ASP A 148 -22.70 -17.68 -44.94
N GLU A 149 -23.69 -18.53 -44.69
CA GLU A 149 -23.85 -19.22 -43.41
C GLU A 149 -22.69 -20.20 -43.14
N LEU A 150 -22.25 -20.94 -44.17
CA LEU A 150 -21.08 -21.79 -44.09
C LEU A 150 -19.80 -20.97 -43.84
N LEU A 151 -19.69 -19.80 -44.47
CA LEU A 151 -18.58 -18.87 -44.26
C LEU A 151 -18.54 -18.35 -42.82
N GLU A 152 -19.70 -17.99 -42.27
CA GLU A 152 -19.84 -17.62 -40.85
C GLU A 152 -19.34 -18.73 -39.93
N VAL A 153 -19.66 -20.00 -40.21
CA VAL A 153 -19.12 -21.14 -39.44
C VAL A 153 -17.60 -21.18 -39.49
N ALA A 154 -16.99 -20.97 -40.66
CA ALA A 154 -15.54 -20.97 -40.80
C ALA A 154 -14.86 -19.87 -39.97
N ILE A 155 -15.44 -18.67 -39.91
CA ILE A 155 -14.89 -17.55 -39.14
C ILE A 155 -15.37 -17.53 -37.68
N SER A 156 -16.33 -18.38 -37.30
CA SER A 156 -16.99 -18.37 -35.98
C SER A 156 -16.06 -18.68 -34.80
N ARG A 157 -14.88 -19.27 -35.04
CA ARG A 157 -13.87 -19.54 -34.01
C ARG A 157 -12.57 -18.74 -34.17
N ALA A 158 -12.67 -17.48 -34.54
CA ALA A 158 -11.60 -16.49 -34.32
C ALA A 158 -11.56 -16.04 -32.84
N GLY A 159 -11.19 -16.93 -31.91
CA GLY A 159 -11.04 -16.63 -30.48
C GLY A 159 -12.33 -16.22 -29.75
N SER A 160 -12.35 -16.32 -28.42
CA SER A 160 -13.47 -15.80 -27.63
C SER A 160 -13.44 -14.26 -27.69
N ARG A 161 -14.38 -13.65 -28.43
CA ARG A 161 -14.53 -12.20 -28.48
C ARG A 161 -15.23 -11.72 -27.20
N TRP A 162 -14.49 -11.07 -26.30
CA TRP A 162 -14.99 -10.64 -24.99
C TRP A 162 -15.60 -9.22 -25.00
N GLU A 163 -15.55 -8.51 -26.13
CA GLU A 163 -16.26 -7.25 -26.32
C GLU A 163 -17.78 -7.44 -26.19
N GLY A 164 -18.46 -6.56 -25.44
CA GLY A 164 -19.89 -6.70 -25.14
C GLY A 164 -20.23 -7.64 -23.97
N SER A 165 -19.24 -8.32 -23.38
CA SER A 165 -19.40 -9.17 -22.18
C SER A 165 -20.00 -8.47 -20.97
N ALA A 166 -19.97 -7.12 -20.93
CA ALA A 166 -20.65 -6.31 -19.92
C ALA A 166 -22.13 -6.68 -19.76
N TRP A 167 -22.81 -6.93 -20.88
CA TRP A 167 -24.26 -7.15 -20.93
C TRP A 167 -24.62 -8.62 -21.10
N ASN A 168 -23.95 -9.30 -22.03
CA ASN A 168 -24.30 -10.67 -22.41
C ASN A 168 -23.71 -11.75 -21.47
N GLY A 169 -22.83 -11.35 -20.54
CA GLY A 169 -22.10 -12.28 -19.67
C GLY A 169 -21.23 -13.26 -20.44
N GLY A 170 -20.69 -14.27 -19.75
CA GLY A 170 -19.95 -15.39 -20.33
C GLY A 170 -20.90 -16.45 -20.87
N ALA A 171 -21.71 -16.12 -21.88
CA ALA A 171 -22.54 -17.09 -22.61
C ALA A 171 -21.64 -18.11 -23.32
N GLY A 172 -21.23 -19.16 -22.61
CA GLY A 172 -20.21 -20.13 -23.05
C GLY A 172 -19.35 -20.70 -21.92
N VAL A 173 -19.41 -20.14 -20.70
CA VAL A 173 -18.70 -20.69 -19.54
C VAL A 173 -19.37 -21.97 -19.05
N THR A 174 -18.60 -23.07 -19.00
CA THR A 174 -19.08 -24.38 -18.55
C THR A 174 -19.43 -24.38 -17.07
N SER A 175 -20.26 -25.32 -16.62
CA SER A 175 -20.63 -25.41 -15.19
C SER A 175 -19.43 -25.65 -14.27
N THR A 176 -18.40 -26.36 -14.74
CA THR A 176 -17.18 -26.63 -13.97
C THR A 176 -16.26 -25.42 -13.85
N ASP A 177 -16.30 -24.49 -14.82
CA ASP A 177 -15.48 -23.27 -14.79
C ASP A 177 -16.16 -22.09 -14.10
N ARG A 178 -17.48 -22.14 -13.92
CA ARG A 178 -18.29 -21.01 -13.43
C ARG A 178 -17.80 -20.44 -12.11
N LEU A 179 -17.33 -21.27 -11.18
CA LEU A 179 -16.87 -20.80 -9.88
C LEU A 179 -15.50 -20.09 -9.97
N ARG A 180 -14.55 -20.62 -10.76
CA ARG A 180 -13.28 -19.94 -11.08
C ARG A 180 -13.54 -18.58 -11.77
N TYR A 181 -14.47 -18.54 -12.71
CA TYR A 181 -14.88 -17.28 -13.37
C TYR A 181 -15.58 -16.32 -12.41
N ALA A 182 -16.41 -16.80 -11.48
CA ALA A 182 -17.04 -15.96 -10.46
C ALA A 182 -16.02 -15.29 -9.53
N LEU A 183 -14.84 -15.89 -9.34
CA LEU A 183 -13.80 -15.37 -8.45
C LEU A 183 -12.77 -14.50 -9.19
N LEU A 184 -12.35 -14.86 -10.40
CA LEU A 184 -11.29 -14.16 -11.15
C LEU A 184 -11.83 -13.14 -12.15
N THR A 185 -12.95 -13.45 -12.78
CA THR A 185 -13.57 -12.63 -13.84
C THR A 185 -15.08 -12.47 -13.62
N PRO A 186 -15.54 -12.06 -12.41
CA PRO A 186 -16.96 -12.05 -12.04
C PRO A 186 -17.83 -11.21 -12.96
N ARG A 187 -17.26 -10.29 -13.74
CA ARG A 187 -17.97 -9.59 -14.81
C ARG A 187 -18.72 -10.56 -15.75
N LEU A 188 -18.17 -11.74 -16.00
CA LEU A 188 -18.74 -12.74 -16.89
C LEU A 188 -19.85 -13.56 -16.25
N ILE A 189 -19.93 -13.58 -14.92
CA ILE A 189 -20.91 -14.39 -14.18
C ILE A 189 -21.99 -13.50 -13.55
N ALA A 190 -21.61 -12.39 -12.92
CA ALA A 190 -22.53 -11.47 -12.26
C ALA A 190 -23.51 -10.85 -13.27
N PRO A 191 -24.82 -10.80 -12.95
CA PRO A 191 -25.79 -10.16 -13.81
C PRO A 191 -25.51 -8.66 -13.95
N HIS A 192 -25.78 -8.10 -15.13
CA HIS A 192 -25.63 -6.67 -15.37
C HIS A 192 -26.59 -5.86 -14.46
N PRO A 193 -26.17 -4.71 -13.87
CA PRO A 193 -27.02 -3.93 -12.94
C PRO A 193 -28.39 -3.55 -13.50
N ASN A 194 -28.47 -3.28 -14.80
CA ASN A 194 -29.72 -2.89 -15.46
C ASN A 194 -30.55 -4.08 -16.00
N ARG A 195 -30.20 -5.32 -15.64
CA ARG A 195 -30.95 -6.52 -16.03
C ARG A 195 -31.80 -6.98 -14.84
N ALA A 196 -33.10 -7.17 -15.05
CA ALA A 196 -33.97 -7.73 -14.01
C ALA A 196 -33.57 -9.20 -13.73
N VAL A 197 -33.36 -9.52 -12.45
CA VAL A 197 -33.04 -10.87 -11.97
C VAL A 197 -34.08 -11.25 -10.92
N GLU A 198 -34.89 -12.28 -11.22
CA GLU A 198 -35.90 -12.78 -10.28
C GLU A 198 -35.30 -13.78 -9.28
N GLU A 199 -34.44 -14.68 -9.76
CA GLU A 199 -33.72 -15.67 -8.95
C GLU A 199 -32.28 -15.80 -9.48
N ALA A 200 -31.30 -15.52 -8.62
CA ALA A 200 -29.88 -15.65 -8.92
C ALA A 200 -29.39 -17.04 -8.54
N SER A 201 -28.49 -17.60 -9.34
CA SER A 201 -27.73 -18.80 -8.98
C SER A 201 -26.67 -18.49 -7.90
N ALA A 202 -26.22 -19.51 -7.17
CA ALA A 202 -25.14 -19.35 -6.18
C ALA A 202 -23.85 -18.75 -6.79
N HIS A 203 -23.54 -19.10 -8.04
CA HIS A 203 -22.39 -18.55 -8.77
C HIS A 203 -22.54 -17.04 -9.05
N GLU A 204 -23.75 -16.60 -9.42
CA GLU A 204 -24.06 -15.17 -9.60
C GLU A 204 -24.00 -14.41 -8.27
N ALA A 205 -24.50 -15.00 -7.19
CA ALA A 205 -24.43 -14.42 -5.85
C ALA A 205 -22.98 -14.27 -5.37
N ILE A 206 -22.13 -15.29 -5.56
CA ILE A 206 -20.70 -15.22 -5.26
C ILE A 206 -20.01 -14.15 -6.13
N ALA A 207 -20.31 -14.10 -7.43
CA ALA A 207 -19.73 -13.10 -8.32
C ALA A 207 -20.13 -11.66 -7.94
N LEU A 208 -21.38 -11.44 -7.52
CA LEU A 208 -21.86 -10.15 -7.00
C LEU A 208 -21.17 -9.79 -5.67
N LEU A 209 -20.98 -10.76 -4.78
CA LEU A 209 -20.28 -10.58 -3.50
C LEU A 209 -18.80 -10.22 -3.72
N VAL A 210 -18.09 -10.92 -4.60
CA VAL A 210 -16.68 -10.62 -4.95
C VAL A 210 -16.56 -9.23 -5.59
N LYS A 211 -17.58 -8.80 -6.35
CA LYS A 211 -17.66 -7.42 -6.89
C LYS A 211 -18.14 -6.39 -5.86
N MET A 212 -18.41 -6.80 -4.61
CA MET A 212 -18.96 -5.97 -3.55
C MET A 212 -20.25 -5.23 -3.96
N ARG A 213 -21.04 -5.84 -4.85
CA ARG A 213 -22.34 -5.32 -5.30
C ARG A 213 -23.45 -5.75 -4.34
N LEU A 214 -23.35 -5.31 -3.09
CA LEU A 214 -24.23 -5.75 -2.00
C LEU A 214 -25.70 -5.36 -2.23
N HIS A 215 -25.95 -4.23 -2.89
CA HIS A 215 -27.29 -3.78 -3.27
C HIS A 215 -27.98 -4.67 -4.32
N ASP A 216 -27.23 -5.52 -5.02
CA ASP A 216 -27.81 -6.51 -5.94
C ASP A 216 -28.06 -7.85 -5.24
N LEU A 217 -27.46 -8.06 -4.06
CA LEU A 217 -27.71 -9.21 -3.19
C LEU A 217 -28.91 -8.99 -2.27
N GLN A 218 -29.22 -7.73 -1.93
CA GLN A 218 -30.38 -7.33 -1.14
C GLN A 218 -31.22 -6.36 -1.96
N PRO A 219 -32.53 -6.60 -2.17
CA PRO A 219 -33.34 -5.66 -2.91
C PRO A 219 -33.38 -4.32 -2.15
N SER A 220 -33.29 -3.23 -2.91
CA SER A 220 -33.60 -1.87 -2.44
C SER A 220 -34.80 -1.88 -1.48
N GLY A 221 -34.72 -1.10 -0.39
CA GLY A 221 -35.69 -1.02 0.72
C GLY A 221 -37.12 -0.56 0.37
N LEU A 222 -37.57 -0.81 -0.86
CA LEU A 222 -38.94 -0.66 -1.34
C LEU A 222 -39.80 -1.83 -0.84
N PRO A 223 -40.94 -1.56 -0.17
CA PRO A 223 -41.85 -2.61 0.28
C PRO A 223 -42.34 -3.47 -0.89
N GLY A 224 -42.08 -4.78 -0.85
CA GLY A 224 -42.63 -5.77 -1.80
C GLY A 224 -41.67 -6.35 -2.84
N SER A 225 -40.39 -5.96 -2.88
CA SER A 225 -39.40 -6.58 -3.76
C SER A 225 -38.82 -7.87 -3.13
N LYS A 226 -38.86 -8.99 -3.86
CA LYS A 226 -38.28 -10.28 -3.42
C LYS A 226 -36.78 -10.26 -3.71
N SER A 227 -35.96 -10.69 -2.75
CA SER A 227 -34.52 -10.82 -2.96
C SER A 227 -34.23 -11.86 -4.04
N PRO A 228 -33.31 -11.60 -4.99
CA PRO A 228 -32.90 -12.59 -5.98
C PRO A 228 -32.09 -13.74 -5.35
N VAL A 229 -31.61 -13.57 -4.12
CA VAL A 229 -30.79 -14.53 -3.36
C VAL A 229 -31.58 -15.01 -2.13
N PRO A 230 -31.53 -16.31 -1.75
CA PRO A 230 -32.10 -16.79 -0.49
C PRO A 230 -31.50 -16.09 0.74
N ASP A 231 -32.19 -16.13 1.88
CA ASP A 231 -31.64 -15.60 3.13
C ASP A 231 -30.41 -16.40 3.60
N LEU A 232 -29.53 -15.77 4.37
CA LEU A 232 -28.25 -16.36 4.77
C LEU A 232 -28.40 -17.65 5.58
N GLU A 233 -29.42 -17.77 6.43
CA GLU A 233 -29.64 -18.98 7.24
C GLU A 233 -30.11 -20.16 6.38
N SER A 234 -30.95 -19.90 5.39
CA SER A 234 -31.30 -20.87 4.34
C SER A 234 -30.07 -21.28 3.51
N CYS A 235 -29.17 -20.33 3.19
CA CYS A 235 -27.93 -20.63 2.47
C CYS A 235 -26.97 -21.53 3.27
N LYS A 236 -26.77 -21.26 4.58
CA LYS A 236 -25.92 -22.07 5.48
C LYS A 236 -26.37 -23.53 5.57
N SER A 237 -27.67 -23.76 5.56
CA SER A 237 -28.28 -25.10 5.66
C SER A 237 -28.65 -25.73 4.31
N SER A 238 -28.30 -25.07 3.20
CA SER A 238 -28.67 -25.50 1.85
C SER A 238 -28.05 -26.87 1.50
N PRO A 239 -28.76 -27.76 0.79
CA PRO A 239 -28.18 -28.98 0.25
C PRO A 239 -27.12 -28.70 -0.83
N GLU A 240 -27.25 -27.59 -1.55
CA GLU A 240 -26.29 -27.14 -2.56
C GLU A 240 -25.05 -26.54 -1.89
N TRP A 241 -23.89 -27.14 -2.14
CA TRP A 241 -22.62 -26.72 -1.51
C TRP A 241 -22.25 -25.28 -1.83
N GLN A 242 -22.56 -24.79 -3.03
CA GLN A 242 -22.22 -23.44 -3.48
C GLN A 242 -22.98 -22.35 -2.69
N TRP A 243 -24.19 -22.65 -2.21
CA TRP A 243 -24.93 -21.73 -1.34
C TRP A 243 -24.32 -21.65 0.07
N ARG A 244 -23.80 -22.77 0.59
CA ARG A 244 -23.05 -22.78 1.84
C ARG A 244 -21.74 -21.99 1.72
N LEU A 245 -21.04 -22.13 0.58
CA LEU A 245 -19.86 -21.32 0.26
C LEU A 245 -20.18 -19.83 0.20
N TYR A 246 -21.28 -19.45 -0.47
CA TYR A 246 -21.73 -18.06 -0.49
C TYR A 246 -21.96 -17.50 0.93
N ALA A 247 -22.64 -18.26 1.79
CA ALA A 247 -22.93 -17.82 3.15
C ALA A 247 -21.66 -17.65 4.00
N ALA A 248 -20.74 -18.61 3.96
CA ALA A 248 -19.47 -18.52 4.68
C ALA A 248 -18.63 -17.34 4.17
N LEU A 249 -18.55 -17.15 2.85
CA LEU A 249 -17.83 -16.03 2.26
C LEU A 249 -18.47 -14.68 2.63
N TYR A 250 -19.80 -14.60 2.70
CA TYR A 250 -20.50 -13.41 3.17
C TYR A 250 -20.17 -13.11 4.63
N GLY A 251 -20.20 -14.13 5.50
CA GLY A 251 -19.86 -14.02 6.91
C GLY A 251 -18.46 -13.43 7.14
N VAL A 252 -17.47 -13.92 6.39
CA VAL A 252 -16.10 -13.41 6.48
C VAL A 252 -15.95 -12.00 5.92
N LEU A 253 -16.52 -11.71 4.74
CA LEU A 253 -16.29 -10.43 4.05
C LEU A 253 -17.12 -9.27 4.59
N ILE A 254 -18.30 -9.55 5.15
CA ILE A 254 -19.29 -8.54 5.53
C ILE A 254 -19.53 -8.52 7.04
N ASP A 255 -19.77 -9.69 7.64
CA ASP A 255 -20.09 -9.80 9.07
C ASP A 255 -18.84 -9.85 9.96
N GLY A 256 -17.65 -9.96 9.36
CA GLY A 256 -16.37 -10.02 10.06
C GLY A 256 -16.16 -11.31 10.86
N GLN A 257 -16.74 -12.42 10.40
CA GLN A 257 -16.57 -13.74 11.01
C GLN A 257 -15.20 -14.35 10.67
N ASP A 258 -14.73 -15.27 11.50
CA ASP A 258 -13.49 -16.02 11.28
C ASP A 258 -13.60 -16.94 10.05
N SER A 259 -12.45 -17.26 9.45
CA SER A 259 -12.38 -18.08 8.22
C SER A 259 -12.53 -19.59 8.45
N ASP A 260 -12.80 -20.04 9.68
CA ASP A 260 -12.91 -21.45 10.04
C ASP A 260 -13.98 -22.21 9.24
N GLU A 261 -15.14 -21.58 8.99
CA GLU A 261 -16.22 -22.18 8.19
C GLU A 261 -15.79 -22.43 6.73
N LEU A 262 -14.91 -21.60 6.18
CA LEU A 262 -14.36 -21.81 4.83
C LEU A 262 -13.49 -23.07 4.80
N GLN A 263 -12.73 -23.33 5.86
CA GLN A 263 -11.88 -24.52 5.95
C GLN A 263 -12.70 -25.82 6.02
N GLU A 264 -13.83 -25.83 6.73
CA GLU A 264 -14.76 -26.96 6.72
C GLU A 264 -15.36 -27.20 5.31
N LEU A 265 -15.63 -26.12 4.57
CA LEU A 265 -16.13 -26.21 3.21
C LEU A 265 -15.10 -26.76 2.21
N VAL A 266 -13.80 -26.57 2.46
CA VAL A 266 -12.73 -27.22 1.68
C VAL A 266 -12.83 -28.74 1.82
N ASP A 267 -13.01 -29.25 3.03
CA ASP A 267 -13.03 -30.68 3.32
C ASP A 267 -14.32 -31.38 2.85
N THR A 268 -15.42 -30.62 2.75
CA THR A 268 -16.73 -31.13 2.33
C THR A 268 -17.08 -30.86 0.86
N ALA A 269 -16.18 -30.23 0.10
CA ALA A 269 -16.38 -29.91 -1.31
C ALA A 269 -16.50 -31.19 -2.17
N PRO A 270 -17.60 -31.38 -2.93
CA PRO A 270 -17.86 -32.66 -3.58
C PRO A 270 -17.10 -32.88 -4.89
N THR A 271 -16.63 -31.83 -5.56
CA THR A 271 -15.95 -31.92 -6.86
C THR A 271 -14.59 -31.22 -6.89
N PRO A 272 -13.66 -31.61 -7.81
CA PRO A 272 -12.34 -30.99 -7.88
C PRO A 272 -12.31 -29.47 -8.06
N HIS A 273 -13.18 -28.90 -8.90
CA HIS A 273 -13.22 -27.45 -9.14
C HIS A 273 -13.74 -26.66 -7.92
N GLU A 274 -14.64 -27.25 -7.13
CA GLU A 274 -15.11 -26.69 -5.86
C GLU A 274 -14.03 -26.76 -4.77
N ILE A 275 -13.31 -27.87 -4.67
CA ILE A 275 -12.14 -28.00 -3.78
C ILE A 275 -11.12 -26.92 -4.13
N ALA A 276 -10.80 -26.74 -5.41
CA ALA A 276 -9.84 -25.73 -5.87
C ALA A 276 -10.28 -24.32 -5.45
N ALA A 277 -11.53 -23.95 -5.74
CA ALA A 277 -12.07 -22.64 -5.38
C ALA A 277 -12.10 -22.38 -3.87
N ALA A 278 -12.60 -23.33 -3.06
CA ALA A 278 -12.64 -23.17 -1.61
C ALA A 278 -11.24 -23.09 -0.99
N SER A 279 -10.29 -23.87 -1.51
CA SER A 279 -8.89 -23.84 -1.05
C SER A 279 -8.24 -22.50 -1.37
N VAL A 280 -8.51 -21.95 -2.56
CA VAL A 280 -8.03 -20.62 -2.95
C VAL A 280 -8.65 -19.53 -2.08
N ILE A 281 -9.97 -19.55 -1.86
CA ILE A 281 -10.64 -18.55 -1.01
C ILE A 281 -10.03 -18.58 0.40
N SER A 282 -9.90 -19.76 1.00
CA SER A 282 -9.30 -19.93 2.34
C SER A 282 -7.86 -19.44 2.37
N CYS A 283 -7.05 -19.79 1.36
CA CYS A 283 -5.68 -19.30 1.22
C CYS A 283 -5.64 -17.77 1.11
N VAL A 284 -6.53 -17.15 0.34
CA VAL A 284 -6.58 -15.67 0.22
C VAL A 284 -6.92 -15.02 1.55
N MET A 285 -7.87 -15.57 2.32
CA MET A 285 -8.19 -15.03 3.65
C MET A 285 -7.00 -15.14 4.60
N HIS A 286 -6.31 -16.28 4.66
CA HIS A 286 -5.08 -16.42 5.44
C HIS A 286 -3.99 -15.42 5.00
N MET A 287 -3.82 -15.22 3.68
CA MET A 287 -2.87 -14.23 3.16
C MET A 287 -3.24 -12.79 3.52
N GLU A 288 -4.53 -12.44 3.54
CA GLU A 288 -5.00 -11.14 4.02
C GLU A 288 -4.79 -10.96 5.53
N ASP A 289 -4.77 -12.08 6.28
CA ASP A 289 -4.42 -12.11 7.70
C ASP A 289 -2.92 -12.21 8.00
N GLN A 290 -2.09 -12.22 6.95
CA GLN A 290 -0.64 -12.35 7.03
C GLN A 290 -0.15 -13.73 7.47
N ASP A 291 -1.01 -14.75 7.40
CA ASP A 291 -0.67 -16.14 7.68
C ASP A 291 -0.38 -16.92 6.39
N ALA A 292 0.76 -16.61 5.76
CA ALA A 292 1.20 -17.29 4.55
C ALA A 292 1.47 -18.79 4.76
N ARG A 293 1.71 -19.22 6.01
CA ARG A 293 1.97 -20.64 6.35
C ARG A 293 0.67 -21.44 6.32
N ALA A 294 -0.38 -20.98 7.00
CA ALA A 294 -1.69 -21.63 6.95
C ALA A 294 -2.23 -21.67 5.51
N GLY A 295 -2.06 -20.58 4.75
CA GLY A 295 -2.40 -20.54 3.33
C GLY A 295 -1.65 -21.61 2.52
N LEU A 296 -0.34 -21.76 2.72
CA LEU A 296 0.46 -22.78 2.07
C LEU A 296 -0.01 -24.20 2.42
N GLU A 297 -0.26 -24.48 3.70
CA GLU A 297 -0.73 -25.78 4.17
C GLU A 297 -2.08 -26.18 3.54
N THR A 298 -3.01 -25.23 3.43
CA THR A 298 -4.31 -25.44 2.77
C THR A 298 -4.15 -25.79 1.29
N ILE A 299 -3.27 -25.08 0.58
CA ILE A 299 -3.02 -25.36 -0.85
C ILE A 299 -2.26 -26.68 -1.04
N GLU A 300 -1.29 -27.00 -0.21
CA GLU A 300 -0.54 -28.26 -0.28
C GLU A 300 -1.44 -29.47 -0.02
N ARG A 301 -2.40 -29.36 0.90
CA ARG A 301 -3.41 -30.38 1.14
C ARG A 301 -4.26 -30.62 -0.11
N ALA A 302 -4.73 -29.55 -0.76
CA ALA A 302 -5.48 -29.65 -2.02
C ALA A 302 -4.65 -30.33 -3.12
N LEU A 303 -3.36 -30.00 -3.23
CA LEU A 303 -2.43 -30.53 -4.24
C LEU A 303 -1.92 -31.96 -3.95
N THR A 304 -2.42 -32.67 -2.93
CA THR A 304 -2.01 -34.05 -2.64
C THR A 304 -2.28 -35.01 -3.81
N ASP A 305 -3.41 -34.81 -4.51
CA ASP A 305 -3.77 -35.53 -5.73
C ASP A 305 -3.95 -34.51 -6.87
N THR A 306 -2.88 -34.24 -7.60
CA THR A 306 -2.88 -33.21 -8.66
C THR A 306 -3.57 -33.66 -9.95
N GLU A 307 -3.77 -34.96 -10.16
CA GLU A 307 -4.27 -35.51 -11.43
C GLU A 307 -5.79 -35.35 -11.57
N LYS A 308 -6.51 -35.16 -10.46
CA LYS A 308 -7.96 -34.96 -10.47
C LYS A 308 -8.41 -33.58 -10.97
N TYR A 309 -7.51 -32.60 -11.07
CA TYR A 309 -7.83 -31.22 -11.43
C TYR A 309 -7.70 -30.97 -12.93
N ALA A 310 -8.58 -30.12 -13.47
CA ALA A 310 -8.38 -29.55 -14.80
C ALA A 310 -7.08 -28.73 -14.85
N PRO A 311 -6.42 -28.60 -16.02
CA PRO A 311 -5.12 -27.93 -16.13
C PRO A 311 -5.10 -26.52 -15.54
N VAL A 312 -6.17 -25.74 -15.73
CA VAL A 312 -6.20 -24.36 -15.21
C VAL A 312 -6.42 -24.31 -13.70
N ASP A 313 -7.30 -25.14 -13.14
CA ASP A 313 -7.54 -25.20 -11.69
C ASP A 313 -6.30 -25.69 -10.93
N ARG A 314 -5.58 -26.67 -11.50
CA ARG A 314 -4.30 -27.14 -10.95
C ARG A 314 -3.27 -26.00 -10.93
N ASP A 315 -3.14 -25.28 -12.05
CA ASP A 315 -2.15 -24.22 -12.21
C ASP A 315 -2.51 -22.98 -11.37
N TRP A 316 -3.81 -22.77 -11.12
CA TRP A 316 -4.32 -21.79 -10.17
C TRP A 316 -3.89 -22.09 -8.73
N LEU A 317 -4.06 -23.33 -8.26
CA LEU A 317 -3.58 -23.79 -6.96
C LEU A 317 -2.05 -23.69 -6.86
N LEU A 318 -1.33 -24.12 -7.89
CA LEU A 318 0.13 -24.01 -7.94
C LEU A 318 0.60 -22.56 -7.84
N LEU A 319 -0.08 -21.62 -8.50
CA LEU A 319 0.27 -20.21 -8.41
C LEU A 319 0.06 -19.66 -6.98
N HIS A 320 -1.01 -20.03 -6.29
CA HIS A 320 -1.20 -19.66 -4.88
C HIS A 320 -0.12 -20.26 -3.98
N LYS A 321 0.30 -21.51 -4.22
CA LYS A 321 1.48 -22.09 -3.57
C LYS A 321 2.72 -21.24 -3.80
N ALA A 322 2.97 -20.80 -5.04
CA ALA A 322 4.09 -19.92 -5.35
C ALA A 322 4.01 -18.58 -4.63
N ARG A 323 2.80 -17.99 -4.52
CA ARG A 323 2.57 -16.75 -3.77
C ARG A 323 2.90 -16.90 -2.28
N CYS A 324 2.41 -17.96 -1.62
CA CYS A 324 2.73 -18.23 -0.22
C CYS A 324 4.23 -18.47 -0.01
N LEU A 325 4.87 -19.27 -0.86
CA LEU A 325 6.31 -19.53 -0.81
C LEU A 325 7.13 -18.24 -0.97
N SER A 326 6.72 -17.34 -1.87
CA SER A 326 7.36 -16.04 -2.05
C SER A 326 7.31 -15.18 -0.78
N GLU A 327 6.14 -15.12 -0.13
CA GLU A 327 5.95 -14.39 1.13
C GLU A 327 6.72 -14.99 2.31
N LEU A 328 6.94 -16.31 2.29
CA LEU A 328 7.77 -17.04 3.25
C LEU A 328 9.28 -17.04 2.90
N GLY A 329 9.69 -16.28 1.87
CA GLY A 329 11.10 -16.13 1.47
C GLY A 329 11.68 -17.27 0.61
N ASN A 330 10.89 -18.29 0.24
CA ASN A 330 11.32 -19.39 -0.62
C ASN A 330 11.15 -19.04 -2.12
N LEU A 331 11.97 -18.08 -2.57
CA LEU A 331 11.87 -17.47 -3.90
C LEU A 331 12.18 -18.42 -5.05
N ASP A 332 13.14 -19.34 -4.87
CA ASP A 332 13.53 -20.26 -5.93
C ASP A 332 12.42 -21.23 -6.29
N GLN A 333 11.77 -21.81 -5.28
CA GLN A 333 10.64 -22.70 -5.49
C GLN A 333 9.43 -21.93 -6.03
N ALA A 334 9.15 -20.73 -5.49
CA ALA A 334 8.09 -19.86 -6.00
C ALA A 334 8.28 -19.56 -7.50
N ARG A 335 9.49 -19.17 -7.89
CA ARG A 335 9.85 -18.88 -9.30
C ARG A 335 9.70 -20.10 -10.20
N SER A 336 10.16 -21.28 -9.77
CA SER A 336 10.06 -22.51 -10.54
C SER A 336 8.61 -22.90 -10.82
N ILE A 337 7.73 -22.77 -9.80
CA ILE A 337 6.31 -23.02 -9.95
C ILE A 337 5.67 -21.96 -10.87
N ALA A 338 5.97 -20.68 -10.68
CA ALA A 338 5.44 -19.61 -11.51
C ALA A 338 5.84 -19.73 -12.99
N ALA A 339 7.06 -20.20 -13.29
CA ALA A 339 7.51 -20.53 -14.64
C ALA A 339 6.71 -21.68 -15.25
N THR A 340 6.37 -22.68 -14.45
CA THR A 340 5.55 -23.83 -14.87
C THR A 340 4.14 -23.39 -15.30
N VAL A 341 3.56 -22.42 -14.60
CA VAL A 341 2.23 -21.86 -14.87
C VAL A 341 2.17 -21.06 -16.19
N GLN A 342 3.30 -20.59 -16.73
CA GLN A 342 3.32 -19.82 -17.99
C GLN A 342 2.81 -20.60 -19.21
N ARG A 343 2.81 -21.94 -19.16
CA ARG A 343 2.23 -22.80 -20.21
C ARG A 343 0.76 -22.51 -20.52
N LEU A 344 0.00 -21.96 -19.56
CA LEU A 344 -1.41 -21.61 -19.75
C LEU A 344 -1.62 -20.65 -20.93
N ARG A 345 -0.63 -19.80 -21.23
CA ARG A 345 -0.65 -18.88 -22.39
C ARG A 345 -0.81 -19.63 -23.71
N THR A 346 -0.29 -20.85 -23.78
CA THR A 346 -0.35 -21.69 -24.98
C THR A 346 -1.50 -22.68 -24.92
N LEU A 347 -1.81 -23.23 -23.73
CA LEU A 347 -2.85 -24.23 -23.56
C LEU A 347 -4.27 -23.64 -23.63
N GLU A 348 -4.48 -22.47 -23.03
CA GLU A 348 -5.82 -21.87 -22.85
C GLU A 348 -5.82 -20.37 -23.20
N PRO A 349 -5.36 -19.96 -24.40
CA PRO A 349 -5.17 -18.54 -24.76
C PRO A 349 -6.46 -17.70 -24.75
N ASN A 350 -7.63 -18.36 -24.89
CA ASN A 350 -8.93 -17.70 -24.93
C ASN A 350 -9.61 -17.62 -23.55
N ASP A 351 -9.09 -18.31 -22.53
CA ASP A 351 -9.64 -18.28 -21.17
C ASP A 351 -9.06 -17.06 -20.41
N PRO A 352 -9.88 -16.03 -20.08
CA PRO A 352 -9.40 -14.83 -19.42
C PRO A 352 -8.90 -15.08 -17.99
N THR A 353 -9.39 -16.13 -17.32
CA THR A 353 -8.89 -16.52 -15.99
C THR A 353 -7.55 -17.26 -16.09
N ALA A 354 -7.35 -18.09 -17.12
CA ALA A 354 -6.04 -18.71 -17.39
C ALA A 354 -4.98 -17.66 -17.70
N MET A 355 -5.33 -16.64 -18.49
CA MET A 355 -4.43 -15.51 -18.76
C MET A 355 -4.15 -14.69 -17.50
N ALA A 356 -5.14 -14.47 -16.62
CA ALA A 356 -4.93 -13.80 -15.34
C ALA A 356 -3.91 -14.55 -14.46
N ILE A 357 -4.06 -15.87 -14.33
CA ILE A 357 -3.16 -16.74 -13.58
C ILE A 357 -1.73 -16.68 -14.19
N ALA A 358 -1.60 -16.81 -15.51
CA ALA A 358 -0.30 -16.70 -16.17
C ALA A 358 0.34 -15.30 -16.00
N GLY A 359 -0.46 -14.23 -16.07
CA GLY A 359 -0.02 -12.86 -15.83
C GLY A 359 0.51 -12.63 -14.42
N ALA A 360 -0.18 -13.13 -13.41
CA ALA A 360 0.28 -13.11 -12.02
C ALA A 360 1.55 -13.95 -11.81
N GLY A 361 1.68 -15.09 -12.50
CA GLY A 361 2.92 -15.87 -12.50
C GLY A 361 4.13 -15.10 -13.04
N ALA A 362 3.95 -14.28 -14.07
CA ALA A 362 5.04 -13.44 -14.62
C ALA A 362 5.51 -12.39 -13.59
N ASP A 363 4.61 -11.85 -12.78
CA ASP A 363 4.93 -10.93 -11.68
C ASP A 363 5.75 -11.61 -10.58
N ILE A 364 5.41 -12.85 -10.20
CA ILE A 364 6.20 -13.63 -9.23
C ILE A 364 7.61 -13.90 -9.77
N ILE A 365 7.75 -14.28 -11.05
CA ILE A 365 9.07 -14.50 -11.66
C ILE A 365 9.91 -13.22 -11.54
N PHE A 366 9.38 -12.07 -11.96
CA PHE A 366 10.07 -10.77 -11.89
C PHE A 366 10.50 -10.41 -10.48
N THR A 367 9.56 -10.47 -9.53
CA THR A 367 9.80 -10.06 -8.12
C THR A 367 10.73 -11.02 -7.36
N ALA A 368 10.80 -12.29 -7.78
CA ALA A 368 11.71 -13.29 -7.23
C ALA A 368 13.12 -13.21 -7.84
N THR A 369 13.28 -12.78 -9.10
CA THR A 369 14.60 -12.69 -9.78
C THR A 369 15.37 -11.39 -9.54
N GLY A 370 14.72 -10.36 -9.01
CA GLY A 370 15.31 -9.02 -8.94
C GLY A 370 15.54 -8.42 -10.33
N TRP A 371 16.50 -7.50 -10.46
CA TRP A 371 16.78 -6.71 -11.68
C TRP A 371 17.32 -7.50 -12.90
N GLY A 372 17.31 -8.84 -12.86
CA GLY A 372 17.84 -9.71 -13.91
C GLY A 372 16.83 -10.24 -14.94
N SER A 373 15.54 -9.96 -14.80
CA SER A 373 14.47 -10.44 -15.71
C SER A 373 14.13 -9.46 -16.83
N ASP A 374 13.66 -9.98 -17.96
CA ASP A 374 13.17 -9.18 -19.08
C ASP A 374 11.86 -8.45 -18.71
N LEU A 375 11.98 -7.16 -18.43
CA LEU A 375 10.85 -6.29 -18.09
C LEU A 375 9.79 -6.25 -19.21
N SER A 376 10.19 -6.41 -20.47
CA SER A 376 9.26 -6.41 -21.60
C SER A 376 8.32 -7.61 -21.55
N GLU A 377 8.86 -8.81 -21.29
CA GLU A 377 8.07 -10.04 -21.19
C GLU A 377 7.07 -9.97 -20.03
N VAL A 378 7.47 -9.38 -18.91
CA VAL A 378 6.60 -9.19 -17.74
C VAL A 378 5.47 -8.21 -18.03
N ILE A 379 5.77 -7.07 -18.67
CA ILE A 379 4.76 -6.07 -19.04
C ILE A 379 3.76 -6.67 -20.03
N SER A 380 4.25 -7.29 -21.11
CA SER A 380 3.39 -7.95 -22.10
C SER A 380 2.59 -9.10 -21.49
N GLY A 381 3.18 -9.83 -20.55
CA GLY A 381 2.52 -10.94 -19.86
C GLY A 381 1.38 -10.51 -18.95
N ARG A 382 1.45 -9.31 -18.35
CA ARG A 382 0.42 -8.75 -17.47
C ARG A 382 -0.70 -8.04 -18.22
N ASP A 383 -0.52 -7.79 -19.52
CA ASP A 383 -1.51 -7.18 -20.39
C ASP A 383 -2.63 -8.17 -20.72
N THR A 384 -3.58 -8.33 -19.78
CA THR A 384 -4.67 -9.30 -19.87
C THR A 384 -6.03 -8.63 -19.69
N ILE A 385 -7.06 -9.23 -20.29
CA ILE A 385 -8.44 -8.75 -20.18
C ILE A 385 -8.91 -8.68 -18.71
N ALA A 386 -8.54 -9.67 -17.90
CA ALA A 386 -8.84 -9.68 -16.47
C ALA A 386 -8.17 -8.49 -15.72
N ALA A 387 -6.91 -8.17 -16.05
CA ALA A 387 -6.22 -7.01 -15.49
C ALA A 387 -6.89 -5.69 -15.92
N TRP A 388 -7.37 -5.59 -17.15
CA TRP A 388 -8.12 -4.42 -17.63
C TRP A 388 -9.45 -4.25 -16.89
N TRP A 389 -10.22 -5.33 -16.71
CA TRP A 389 -11.48 -5.28 -15.95
C TRP A 389 -11.26 -4.93 -14.47
N ARG A 390 -10.19 -5.44 -13.83
CA ARG A 390 -9.81 -5.01 -12.48
C ARG A 390 -9.43 -3.52 -12.44
N THR A 391 -8.70 -3.04 -13.44
CA THR A 391 -8.32 -1.62 -13.55
C THR A 391 -9.54 -0.72 -13.75
N GLN A 392 -10.59 -1.21 -14.44
CA GLN A 392 -11.87 -0.52 -14.53
C GLN A 392 -12.51 -0.34 -13.14
N GLU A 393 -12.49 -1.34 -12.26
CA GLU A 393 -13.02 -1.20 -10.89
C GLU A 393 -12.26 -0.14 -10.08
N ILE A 394 -10.91 -0.13 -10.16
CA ILE A 394 -10.09 0.89 -9.50
C ILE A 394 -10.42 2.28 -10.07
N SER A 395 -10.51 2.41 -11.40
CA SER A 395 -10.83 3.68 -12.05
C SER A 395 -12.20 4.21 -11.64
N SER A 396 -13.21 3.36 -11.59
CA SER A 396 -14.54 3.73 -11.11
C SER A 396 -14.52 4.11 -9.63
N GLY A 397 -13.80 3.36 -8.78
CA GLY A 397 -13.65 3.72 -7.36
C GLY A 397 -12.95 5.06 -7.15
N LEU A 398 -11.91 5.37 -7.93
CA LEU A 398 -11.24 6.67 -7.88
C LEU A 398 -12.11 7.82 -8.40
N GLN A 399 -12.99 7.55 -9.36
CA GLN A 399 -13.97 8.53 -9.82
C GLN A 399 -15.01 8.80 -8.72
N ASP A 400 -15.56 7.75 -8.10
CA ASP A 400 -16.51 7.87 -6.98
C ASP A 400 -15.87 8.64 -5.81
N HIS A 401 -14.60 8.34 -5.50
CA HIS A 401 -13.81 9.06 -4.50
C HIS A 401 -13.70 10.56 -4.79
N PHE A 402 -13.39 10.91 -6.04
CA PHE A 402 -13.26 12.30 -6.46
C PHE A 402 -14.61 13.02 -6.36
N ASP A 403 -15.70 12.37 -6.76
CA ASP A 403 -17.05 12.92 -6.68
C ASP A 403 -17.50 13.11 -5.23
N GLU A 404 -17.24 12.15 -4.34
CA GLU A 404 -17.49 12.25 -2.89
C GLU A 404 -16.72 13.42 -2.27
N HIS A 405 -15.42 13.55 -2.60
CA HIS A 405 -14.60 14.66 -2.15
C HIS A 405 -15.14 16.01 -2.64
N PHE A 406 -15.51 16.08 -3.92
CA PHE A 406 -16.04 17.30 -4.52
C PHE A 406 -17.38 17.72 -3.90
N ARG A 407 -18.29 16.78 -3.64
CA ARG A 407 -19.57 17.05 -2.96
C ARG A 407 -19.35 17.61 -1.55
N THR A 408 -18.41 17.00 -0.81
CA THR A 408 -18.01 17.45 0.53
C THR A 408 -17.47 18.88 0.48
N TRP A 409 -16.52 19.13 -0.44
CA TRP A 409 -15.96 20.47 -0.65
C TRP A 409 -17.00 21.51 -1.07
N ALA A 410 -17.99 21.12 -1.88
CA ALA A 410 -19.07 21.99 -2.34
C ALA A 410 -20.13 22.29 -1.26
N ASN A 411 -19.97 21.79 -0.02
CA ASN A 411 -20.95 21.87 1.07
C ASN A 411 -22.34 21.33 0.67
N HIS A 412 -22.39 20.38 -0.26
CA HIS A 412 -23.62 19.66 -0.54
C HIS A 412 -23.76 18.52 0.45
N ALA A 413 -24.77 18.61 1.31
CA ALA A 413 -25.18 17.48 2.13
C ALA A 413 -25.49 16.32 1.19
N THR A 414 -24.70 15.25 1.27
CA THR A 414 -25.07 13.97 0.69
C THR A 414 -26.43 13.60 1.27
N THR A 415 -27.40 13.31 0.38
CA THR A 415 -28.67 12.76 0.85
C THR A 415 -28.37 11.37 1.41
N PRO A 416 -28.80 11.03 2.63
CA PRO A 416 -28.56 9.70 3.19
C PRO A 416 -28.99 8.62 2.20
N GLY A 417 -28.06 7.76 1.81
CA GLY A 417 -28.30 6.63 0.89
C GLY A 417 -27.97 6.86 -0.59
N GLN A 418 -27.39 7.99 -1.02
CA GLN A 418 -27.04 8.17 -2.44
C GLN A 418 -25.61 7.82 -2.88
N THR A 419 -24.60 7.71 -1.99
CA THR A 419 -23.21 7.43 -2.42
C THR A 419 -22.23 7.05 -1.28
N GLU A 420 -22.69 6.78 -0.06
CA GLU A 420 -21.75 6.43 1.03
C GLU A 420 -21.29 4.97 0.87
N GLY A 421 -20.02 4.79 0.50
CA GLY A 421 -19.35 3.48 0.48
C GLY A 421 -19.00 2.92 -0.92
N ASP A 422 -19.44 3.55 -2.02
CA ASP A 422 -19.18 3.07 -3.38
C ASP A 422 -17.67 2.94 -3.69
N THR A 423 -16.89 3.94 -3.28
CA THR A 423 -15.42 3.88 -3.36
C THR A 423 -14.85 2.67 -2.61
N TRP A 424 -15.28 2.45 -1.37
CA TRP A 424 -14.80 1.34 -0.54
C TRP A 424 -15.13 0.00 -1.18
N TYR A 425 -16.37 -0.20 -1.63
CA TYR A 425 -16.81 -1.44 -2.27
C TYR A 425 -16.01 -1.75 -3.52
N ARG A 426 -15.76 -0.76 -4.40
CA ARG A 426 -14.99 -0.98 -5.63
C ARG A 426 -13.52 -1.28 -5.36
N LEU A 427 -12.90 -0.57 -4.42
CA LEU A 427 -11.52 -0.85 -4.02
C LEU A 427 -11.40 -2.22 -3.34
N ARG A 428 -12.35 -2.59 -2.47
CA ARG A 428 -12.41 -3.94 -1.88
C ARG A 428 -12.60 -5.01 -2.94
N ALA A 429 -13.49 -4.81 -3.91
CA ALA A 429 -13.62 -5.72 -5.05
C ALA A 429 -12.28 -5.88 -5.81
N ALA A 430 -11.54 -4.80 -6.06
CA ALA A 430 -10.23 -4.88 -6.68
C ALA A 430 -9.21 -5.68 -5.84
N THR A 431 -9.24 -5.57 -4.50
CA THR A 431 -8.41 -6.39 -3.60
C THR A 431 -8.76 -7.88 -3.71
N LEU A 432 -10.05 -8.23 -3.73
CA LEU A 432 -10.51 -9.61 -3.85
C LEU A 432 -10.13 -10.21 -5.20
N LEU A 433 -10.36 -9.48 -6.30
CA LEU A 433 -10.02 -9.94 -7.65
C LEU A 433 -8.51 -10.23 -7.82
N SER A 434 -7.67 -9.33 -7.33
CA SER A 434 -6.21 -9.52 -7.38
C SER A 434 -5.75 -10.62 -6.42
N GLY A 435 -6.37 -10.71 -5.24
CA GLY A 435 -6.14 -11.78 -4.27
C GLY A 435 -6.45 -13.16 -4.85
N MET A 436 -7.65 -13.36 -5.41
CA MET A 436 -8.09 -14.62 -6.00
C MET A 436 -7.23 -15.04 -7.20
N ALA A 437 -6.71 -14.08 -7.99
CA ALA A 437 -5.78 -14.35 -9.09
C ALA A 437 -4.33 -14.63 -8.64
N ALA A 438 -4.02 -14.52 -7.34
CA ALA A 438 -2.66 -14.50 -6.81
C ALA A 438 -1.73 -13.40 -7.40
N ASP A 439 -2.31 -12.31 -7.93
CA ASP A 439 -1.58 -11.12 -8.41
C ASP A 439 -1.16 -10.28 -7.20
N HIS A 440 -0.06 -10.69 -6.56
CA HIS A 440 0.37 -10.12 -5.28
C HIS A 440 0.67 -8.62 -5.38
N SER A 441 1.34 -8.17 -6.45
CA SER A 441 1.62 -6.74 -6.65
C SER A 441 0.34 -5.91 -6.83
N ALA A 442 -0.65 -6.39 -7.58
CA ALA A 442 -1.92 -5.68 -7.71
C ALA A 442 -2.74 -5.71 -6.41
N TRP A 443 -2.69 -6.80 -5.65
CA TRP A 443 -3.32 -6.90 -4.33
C TRP A 443 -2.73 -5.89 -3.35
N ARG A 444 -1.40 -5.77 -3.28
CA ARG A 444 -0.73 -4.75 -2.46
C ARG A 444 -1.17 -3.34 -2.86
N HIS A 445 -1.18 -3.05 -4.16
CA HIS A 445 -1.54 -1.73 -4.65
C HIS A 445 -3.00 -1.35 -4.34
N SER A 446 -3.95 -2.23 -4.65
CA SER A 446 -5.38 -1.99 -4.39
C SER A 446 -5.70 -1.93 -2.90
N SER A 447 -5.05 -2.77 -2.07
CA SER A 447 -5.21 -2.73 -0.61
C SER A 447 -4.68 -1.42 -0.02
N ALA A 448 -3.54 -0.93 -0.53
CA ALA A 448 -3.00 0.35 -0.11
C ALA A 448 -3.91 1.53 -0.52
N LEU A 449 -4.55 1.48 -1.69
CA LEU A 449 -5.53 2.50 -2.10
C LEU A 449 -6.77 2.48 -1.20
N LEU A 450 -7.30 1.30 -0.88
CA LEU A 450 -8.43 1.13 0.04
C LEU A 450 -8.12 1.77 1.40
N ALA A 451 -6.97 1.44 1.98
CA ALA A 451 -6.55 1.99 3.26
C ALA A 451 -6.32 3.51 3.21
N LYS A 452 -5.74 4.04 2.12
CA LYS A 452 -5.60 5.49 1.92
C LYS A 452 -6.95 6.20 1.87
N HIS A 453 -7.95 5.62 1.21
CA HIS A 453 -9.29 6.19 1.19
C HIS A 453 -9.88 6.24 2.61
N ILE A 454 -9.82 5.14 3.36
CA ILE A 454 -10.31 5.09 4.75
C ILE A 454 -9.62 6.16 5.61
N LEU A 455 -8.28 6.25 5.56
CA LEU A 455 -7.51 7.21 6.36
C LEU A 455 -7.75 8.67 5.97
N THR A 456 -8.09 8.95 4.71
CA THR A 456 -8.32 10.33 4.22
C THR A 456 -9.71 10.83 4.57
N PHE A 457 -10.71 9.93 4.62
CA PHE A 457 -12.12 10.27 4.86
C PHE A 457 -12.61 9.92 6.27
N ALA A 458 -11.74 9.36 7.12
CA ALA A 458 -12.04 9.20 8.53
C ALA A 458 -12.45 10.55 9.12
N SER A 459 -13.69 10.64 9.59
CA SER A 459 -14.22 11.81 10.27
C SER A 459 -13.76 11.81 11.73
N THR A 460 -14.01 12.91 12.44
CA THR A 460 -13.80 12.97 13.90
C THR A 460 -14.67 11.97 14.68
N GLU A 461 -15.69 11.38 14.05
CA GLU A 461 -16.57 10.36 14.63
C GLU A 461 -16.17 8.94 14.24
N SER A 462 -15.20 8.77 13.33
CA SER A 462 -14.70 7.44 12.94
C SER A 462 -14.06 6.73 14.13
N SER A 463 -14.37 5.44 14.27
CA SER A 463 -13.83 4.64 15.37
C SER A 463 -12.31 4.49 15.25
N THR A 464 -11.63 4.40 16.40
CA THR A 464 -10.19 4.15 16.46
C THR A 464 -9.84 2.81 15.79
N ASP A 465 -10.74 1.82 15.90
CA ASP A 465 -10.59 0.49 15.30
C ASP A 465 -10.56 0.54 13.76
N THR A 466 -11.41 1.36 13.14
CA THR A 466 -11.42 1.54 11.67
C THR A 466 -10.08 2.10 11.17
N ILE A 467 -9.54 3.09 11.87
CA ILE A 467 -8.26 3.74 11.51
C ILE A 467 -7.09 2.78 11.76
N SER A 468 -7.11 2.06 12.90
CA SER A 468 -6.14 1.01 13.24
C SER A 468 -6.13 -0.12 12.19
N GLY A 469 -7.32 -0.56 11.76
CA GLY A 469 -7.49 -1.54 10.68
C GLY A 469 -6.90 -1.06 9.36
N ALA A 470 -7.11 0.20 8.98
CA ALA A 470 -6.51 0.75 7.76
C ALA A 470 -4.96 0.83 7.83
N LEU A 471 -4.39 1.17 8.99
CA LEU A 471 -2.94 1.09 9.20
C LEU A 471 -2.44 -0.36 9.08
N THR A 472 -3.19 -1.32 9.62
CA THR A 472 -2.88 -2.75 9.51
C THR A 472 -2.90 -3.22 8.05
N VAL A 473 -3.87 -2.76 7.24
CA VAL A 473 -3.92 -3.05 5.80
C VAL A 473 -2.71 -2.44 5.06
N LEU A 474 -2.34 -1.17 5.32
CA LEU A 474 -1.14 -0.56 4.72
C LEU A 474 0.13 -1.33 5.06
N ARG A 475 0.23 -1.78 6.31
CA ARG A 475 1.34 -2.56 6.83
C ARG A 475 1.45 -3.92 6.12
N ARG A 476 0.35 -4.69 6.09
CA ARG A 476 0.26 -5.98 5.39
C ARG A 476 0.52 -5.86 3.88
N ALA A 477 0.13 -4.74 3.26
CA ALA A 477 0.44 -4.44 1.86
C ALA A 477 1.90 -4.00 1.61
N GLY A 478 2.68 -3.74 2.66
CA GLY A 478 4.07 -3.31 2.57
C GLY A 478 4.25 -1.88 2.03
N ASP A 479 3.31 -0.95 2.27
CA ASP A 479 3.42 0.45 1.85
C ASP A 479 4.14 1.32 2.89
N THR A 480 5.46 1.12 3.00
CA THR A 480 6.33 1.76 4.01
C THR A 480 6.32 3.29 3.95
N LYS A 481 6.17 3.89 2.76
CA LYS A 481 6.17 5.36 2.63
C LYS A 481 4.87 5.94 3.18
N THR A 482 3.74 5.32 2.83
CA THR A 482 2.44 5.79 3.28
C THR A 482 2.26 5.56 4.78
N ILE A 483 2.72 4.42 5.33
CA ILE A 483 2.58 4.17 6.77
C ILE A 483 3.32 5.22 7.61
N LYS A 484 4.52 5.65 7.21
CA LYS A 484 5.28 6.73 7.88
C LYS A 484 4.51 8.05 7.86
N LEU A 485 3.91 8.41 6.72
CA LEU A 485 3.11 9.63 6.58
C LEU A 485 1.82 9.58 7.42
N ALA A 486 1.08 8.46 7.33
CA ALA A 486 -0.18 8.26 8.05
C ALA A 486 0.04 8.23 9.56
N ALA A 487 1.00 7.44 10.05
CA ALA A 487 1.33 7.37 11.47
C ALA A 487 1.73 8.75 12.01
N LYS A 488 2.58 9.50 11.28
CA LYS A 488 2.95 10.87 11.67
C LYS A 488 1.72 11.78 11.77
N ARG A 489 0.85 11.78 10.75
CA ARG A 489 -0.36 12.62 10.74
C ARG A 489 -1.30 12.30 11.91
N LEU A 490 -1.51 11.01 12.18
CA LEU A 490 -2.36 10.54 13.27
C LEU A 490 -1.74 10.79 14.65
N LEU A 491 -0.42 10.69 14.79
CA LEU A 491 0.27 11.08 16.02
C LEU A 491 0.23 12.60 16.23
N ASP A 492 0.29 13.40 15.16
CA ASP A 492 0.30 14.85 15.25
C ASP A 492 -1.10 15.45 15.46
N SER A 493 -2.18 14.78 15.04
CA SER A 493 -3.55 15.33 15.06
C SER A 493 -4.64 14.40 15.57
N GLY A 494 -4.27 13.16 15.88
CA GLY A 494 -5.15 12.14 16.37
C GLY A 494 -5.91 11.35 15.31
N PRO A 495 -6.50 10.21 15.70
CA PRO A 495 -6.30 9.58 17.00
C PRO A 495 -4.96 8.84 17.12
N ALA A 496 -4.12 9.26 18.07
CA ALA A 496 -2.81 8.65 18.31
C ALA A 496 -2.94 7.21 18.86
N ALA A 497 -4.06 6.91 19.54
CA ALA A 497 -4.40 5.57 20.00
C ALA A 497 -4.45 4.56 18.85
N ALA A 498 -4.99 4.93 17.68
CA ALA A 498 -5.07 4.02 16.53
C ALA A 498 -3.68 3.55 16.05
N VAL A 499 -2.67 4.44 16.14
CA VAL A 499 -1.28 4.11 15.79
C VAL A 499 -0.69 3.12 16.79
N ARG A 500 -0.92 3.34 18.10
CA ARG A 500 -0.50 2.41 19.14
C ARG A 500 -1.17 1.04 18.96
N ASP A 501 -2.48 1.02 18.72
CA ASP A 501 -3.28 -0.20 18.67
C ASP A 501 -2.85 -1.06 17.46
N ALA A 502 -2.64 -0.44 16.30
CA ALA A 502 -2.11 -1.11 15.11
C ALA A 502 -0.68 -1.66 15.32
N ALA A 503 0.16 -0.96 16.08
CA ALA A 503 1.51 -1.44 16.40
C ALA A 503 1.52 -2.54 17.49
N THR A 504 0.56 -2.52 18.41
CA THR A 504 0.48 -3.45 19.55
C THR A 504 -0.01 -4.83 19.17
N THR A 505 -0.93 -4.90 18.21
CA THR A 505 -1.51 -6.14 17.67
C THR A 505 -0.55 -6.90 16.75
N MET A 506 0.59 -6.30 16.40
CA MET A 506 1.54 -6.87 15.47
C MET A 506 2.46 -7.91 16.13
N ASN A 507 2.71 -9.00 15.40
CA ASN A 507 3.74 -9.98 15.70
C ASN A 507 4.78 -10.03 14.56
N LEU A 508 6.04 -9.72 14.87
CA LEU A 508 7.14 -9.72 13.88
C LEU A 508 7.53 -11.15 13.46
N ASP A 509 7.21 -12.17 14.25
CA ASP A 509 7.42 -13.56 13.85
C ASP A 509 6.48 -14.02 12.74
N ASP A 510 5.34 -13.34 12.56
CA ASP A 510 4.39 -13.60 11.48
C ASP A 510 4.64 -12.65 10.29
N ALA A 511 5.67 -11.80 10.34
CA ALA A 511 6.05 -10.92 9.24
C ALA A 511 6.33 -11.72 7.96
N THR A 512 5.91 -11.17 6.82
CA THR A 512 6.24 -11.73 5.50
C THR A 512 7.35 -10.91 4.84
N ARG A 513 7.91 -11.43 3.74
CA ARG A 513 8.83 -10.67 2.87
C ARG A 513 8.28 -9.29 2.51
N THR A 514 6.96 -9.18 2.30
CA THR A 514 6.30 -7.92 1.93
C THR A 514 6.02 -7.00 3.12
N SER A 515 5.51 -7.53 4.25
CA SER A 515 5.06 -6.68 5.37
C SER A 515 6.22 -6.12 6.19
N LEU A 516 7.31 -6.87 6.36
CA LEU A 516 8.34 -6.64 7.38
C LEU A 516 8.90 -5.21 7.41
N HIS A 517 9.14 -4.59 6.25
CA HIS A 517 9.65 -3.22 6.23
C HIS A 517 8.62 -2.19 6.73
N ALA A 518 7.35 -2.39 6.37
CA ALA A 518 6.27 -1.53 6.86
C ALA A 518 6.00 -1.78 8.35
N ASP A 519 6.19 -3.01 8.83
CA ASP A 519 6.09 -3.42 10.24
C ASP A 519 7.09 -2.65 11.11
N LEU A 520 8.37 -2.72 10.75
CA LEU A 520 9.46 -2.01 11.41
C LEU A 520 9.26 -0.49 11.35
N ALA A 521 8.82 0.03 10.20
CA ALA A 521 8.54 1.45 10.05
C ALA A 521 7.37 1.95 10.93
N LEU A 522 6.33 1.14 11.11
CA LEU A 522 5.22 1.48 12.01
C LEU A 522 5.68 1.47 13.47
N LEU A 523 6.46 0.47 13.90
CA LEU A 523 7.04 0.43 15.25
C LEU A 523 7.91 1.66 15.53
N ALA A 524 8.80 2.00 14.60
CA ALA A 524 9.67 3.17 14.72
C ALA A 524 8.84 4.46 14.84
N ALA A 525 7.79 4.61 14.02
CA ALA A 525 6.90 5.77 14.07
C ALA A 525 6.07 5.82 15.36
N ALA A 526 5.60 4.67 15.85
CA ALA A 526 4.74 4.54 17.02
C ALA A 526 5.50 4.58 18.35
N ALA A 527 6.84 4.54 18.34
CA ALA A 527 7.65 4.30 19.53
C ALA A 527 7.28 5.14 20.77
N ASP A 528 6.96 6.43 20.58
CA ASP A 528 6.56 7.33 21.67
C ASP A 528 5.23 6.96 22.33
N VAL A 529 4.34 6.25 21.65
CA VAL A 529 3.03 5.83 22.17
C VAL A 529 2.95 4.35 22.54
N LEU A 530 4.05 3.61 22.38
CA LEU A 530 4.11 2.19 22.74
C LEU A 530 4.16 1.99 24.25
N GLU A 531 3.58 0.88 24.70
CA GLU A 531 3.80 0.35 26.04
C GLU A 531 5.11 -0.44 26.08
N ASN A 532 5.75 -0.46 27.26
CA ASN A 532 7.03 -1.15 27.46
C ASN A 532 6.99 -2.61 26.98
N ALA A 533 5.90 -3.33 27.23
CA ALA A 533 5.79 -4.74 26.83
C ALA A 533 5.92 -4.94 25.31
N THR A 534 5.32 -4.06 24.51
CA THR A 534 5.40 -4.11 23.04
C THR A 534 6.79 -3.68 22.56
N ALA A 535 7.33 -2.59 23.13
CA ALA A 535 8.67 -2.09 22.77
C ALA A 535 9.76 -3.10 23.12
N ASP A 536 9.70 -3.73 24.29
CA ASP A 536 10.63 -4.76 24.75
C ASP A 536 10.58 -6.00 23.86
N ARG A 537 9.38 -6.46 23.48
CA ARG A 537 9.22 -7.60 22.56
C ARG A 537 9.85 -7.30 21.21
N ALA A 538 9.61 -6.11 20.65
CA ALA A 538 10.23 -5.70 19.39
C ALA A 538 11.76 -5.57 19.52
N CYS A 539 12.25 -4.98 20.61
CA CYS A 539 13.69 -4.85 20.87
C CYS A 539 14.38 -6.22 20.92
N ARG A 540 13.87 -7.17 21.72
CA ARG A 540 14.42 -8.53 21.81
C ARG A 540 14.40 -9.25 20.47
N TRP A 541 13.30 -9.13 19.73
CA TRP A 541 13.20 -9.69 18.39
C TRP A 541 14.28 -9.14 17.47
N ILE A 542 14.47 -7.81 17.45
CA ILE A 542 15.51 -7.17 16.64
C ILE A 542 16.90 -7.64 17.07
N LEU A 543 17.21 -7.63 18.37
CA LEU A 543 18.51 -8.07 18.89
C LEU A 543 18.82 -9.51 18.50
N SER A 544 17.84 -10.42 18.59
CA SER A 544 18.03 -11.82 18.19
C SER A 544 18.35 -11.99 16.70
N ASN A 545 17.74 -11.17 15.83
CA ASN A 545 17.98 -11.22 14.39
C ASN A 545 19.25 -10.47 13.95
N LEU A 546 19.71 -9.48 14.72
CA LEU A 546 21.01 -8.85 14.49
C LEU A 546 22.17 -9.80 14.81
N VAL A 547 22.00 -10.70 15.79
CA VAL A 547 22.99 -11.74 16.11
C VAL A 547 23.09 -12.80 15.01
N ASP A 548 21.98 -13.15 14.36
CA ASP A 548 21.92 -14.09 13.23
C ASP A 548 21.35 -13.41 11.97
N ILE A 549 22.11 -12.44 11.45
CA ILE A 549 21.66 -11.64 10.29
C ILE A 549 21.56 -12.47 9.02
N ASP A 550 22.41 -13.49 8.85
CA ASP A 550 22.35 -14.41 7.72
C ASP A 550 21.08 -15.25 7.77
N GLY A 551 20.70 -15.74 8.96
CA GLY A 551 19.42 -16.41 9.18
C GLY A 551 18.23 -15.50 8.85
N PHE A 552 18.28 -14.23 9.26
CA PHE A 552 17.28 -13.21 8.92
C PHE A 552 17.17 -13.00 7.40
N ILE A 553 18.29 -12.80 6.70
CA ILE A 553 18.33 -12.60 5.25
C ILE A 553 17.78 -13.82 4.54
N ASN A 554 18.19 -15.02 4.95
CA ASN A 554 17.73 -16.27 4.34
C ASN A 554 16.23 -16.47 4.51
N ARG A 555 15.68 -16.16 5.69
CA ARG A 555 14.26 -16.29 6.01
C ARG A 555 13.38 -15.29 5.25
N PHE A 556 13.72 -14.00 5.31
CA PHE A 556 12.82 -12.95 4.83
C PHE A 556 13.11 -12.51 3.41
N GLN A 557 14.34 -12.71 2.92
CA GLN A 557 14.82 -12.17 1.65
C GLN A 557 14.42 -10.69 1.52
N PRO A 558 14.92 -9.78 2.36
CA PRO A 558 14.44 -8.39 2.38
C PRO A 558 14.81 -7.62 1.09
N THR A 559 13.99 -6.65 0.70
CA THR A 559 14.29 -5.70 -0.41
C THR A 559 14.86 -4.38 0.09
N PHE A 560 15.31 -4.34 1.34
CA PHE A 560 15.87 -3.19 2.06
C PHE A 560 17.15 -3.63 2.78
N SER A 561 17.97 -2.69 3.25
CA SER A 561 19.16 -3.02 4.04
C SER A 561 18.76 -3.48 5.46
N PRO A 562 19.00 -4.75 5.82
CA PRO A 562 18.57 -5.32 7.10
C PRO A 562 19.14 -4.58 8.30
N ASP A 563 20.47 -4.46 8.35
CA ASP A 563 21.18 -3.93 9.51
C ASP A 563 20.78 -2.49 9.82
N HIS A 564 20.80 -1.62 8.79
CA HIS A 564 20.37 -0.22 8.92
C HIS A 564 18.93 -0.12 9.41
N THR A 565 18.00 -0.91 8.85
CA THR A 565 16.57 -0.79 9.20
C THR A 565 16.29 -1.30 10.61
N LEU A 566 16.94 -2.39 11.02
CA LEU A 566 16.81 -2.96 12.36
C LEU A 566 17.38 -2.01 13.43
N ILE A 567 18.58 -1.48 13.22
CA ILE A 567 19.24 -0.57 14.16
C ILE A 567 18.55 0.80 14.18
N GLU A 568 18.12 1.31 13.02
CA GLU A 568 17.28 2.52 12.96
C GLU A 568 16.02 2.35 13.81
N THR A 569 15.31 1.23 13.66
CA THR A 569 14.11 0.93 14.44
C THR A 569 14.41 0.87 15.93
N LEU A 570 15.49 0.20 16.33
CA LEU A 570 15.95 0.18 17.74
C LEU A 570 16.15 1.60 18.28
N SER A 571 16.78 2.49 17.50
CA SER A 571 17.07 3.86 17.95
C SER A 571 15.81 4.65 18.33
N PHE A 572 14.68 4.37 17.68
CA PHE A 572 13.39 4.96 18.01
C PHE A 572 12.73 4.29 19.22
N LEU A 573 12.92 2.99 19.41
CA LEU A 573 12.32 2.23 20.51
C LEU A 573 12.97 2.50 21.87
N VAL A 574 14.26 2.86 21.92
CA VAL A 574 15.01 3.05 23.18
C VAL A 574 14.25 3.82 24.27
N PRO A 575 13.61 4.97 23.99
CA PRO A 575 12.92 5.75 25.02
C PRO A 575 11.70 5.05 25.64
N ALA A 576 11.15 4.02 24.99
CA ALA A 576 9.99 3.25 25.43
C ALA A 576 10.35 1.91 26.08
N LEU A 577 11.63 1.55 26.15
CA LEU A 577 12.08 0.28 26.74
C LEU A 577 11.95 0.28 28.27
N SER A 578 11.69 -0.90 28.82
CA SER A 578 11.88 -1.14 30.26
C SER A 578 13.36 -1.11 30.64
N ALA A 579 13.64 -1.04 31.95
CA ALA A 579 15.02 -1.12 32.45
C ALA A 579 15.69 -2.45 32.06
N ASP A 580 14.94 -3.56 32.08
CA ASP A 580 15.45 -4.88 31.74
C ASP A 580 15.83 -4.98 30.25
N ALA A 581 14.95 -4.56 29.35
CA ALA A 581 15.25 -4.56 27.92
C ALA A 581 16.37 -3.55 27.56
N THR A 582 16.41 -2.40 28.24
CA THR A 582 17.53 -1.45 28.12
C THR A 582 18.85 -2.12 28.54
N ARG A 583 18.83 -2.95 29.58
CA ARG A 583 20.04 -3.67 30.01
C ARG A 583 20.48 -4.68 28.96
N GLU A 584 19.56 -5.48 28.40
CA GLU A 584 19.84 -6.42 27.31
C GLU A 584 20.44 -5.72 26.08
N LEU A 585 19.90 -4.56 25.70
CA LEU A 585 20.44 -3.73 24.61
C LEU A 585 21.88 -3.27 24.91
N ILE A 586 22.17 -2.83 26.14
CA ILE A 586 23.51 -2.37 26.51
C ILE A 586 24.50 -3.53 26.45
N THR A 587 24.12 -4.71 26.95
CA THR A 587 24.96 -5.92 26.83
C THR A 587 25.27 -6.25 25.37
N TYR A 588 24.28 -6.14 24.47
CA TYR A 588 24.52 -6.31 23.04
C TYR A 588 25.52 -5.28 22.51
N LEU A 589 25.31 -3.98 22.78
CA LEU A 589 26.17 -2.91 22.28
C LEU A 589 27.62 -2.99 22.76
N LEU A 590 27.86 -3.46 23.99
CA LEU A 590 29.20 -3.72 24.51
C LEU A 590 29.92 -4.82 23.70
N ALA A 591 29.19 -5.86 23.29
CA ALA A 591 29.72 -7.00 22.54
C ALA A 591 29.87 -6.75 21.03
N VAL A 592 29.26 -5.69 20.47
CA VAL A 592 29.34 -5.39 19.03
C VAL A 592 30.78 -5.04 18.64
N PRO A 593 31.42 -5.73 17.68
CA PRO A 593 32.79 -5.43 17.26
C PRO A 593 32.88 -4.10 16.50
N SER A 594 34.10 -3.63 16.23
CA SER A 594 34.36 -2.51 15.33
C SER A 594 33.62 -2.64 13.99
N GLN A 595 32.95 -1.58 13.54
CA GLN A 595 32.27 -1.57 12.23
C GLN A 595 33.17 -0.95 11.16
N GLU A 596 33.37 -1.66 10.04
CA GLU A 596 34.03 -1.10 8.85
C GLU A 596 33.09 -0.22 8.01
N ASP A 597 31.78 -0.44 8.12
CA ASP A 597 30.74 0.36 7.47
C ASP A 597 30.42 1.61 8.29
N VAL A 598 30.78 2.78 7.73
CA VAL A 598 30.56 4.10 8.35
C VAL A 598 29.08 4.38 8.61
N GLY A 599 28.19 3.96 7.71
CA GLY A 599 26.75 4.16 7.87
C GLY A 599 26.20 3.35 9.04
N LEU A 600 26.69 2.13 9.22
CA LEU A 600 26.31 1.27 10.34
C LEU A 600 26.84 1.82 11.68
N GLY A 601 28.06 2.36 11.68
CA GLY A 601 28.64 3.09 12.81
C GLY A 601 27.78 4.28 13.23
N HIS A 602 27.30 5.07 12.26
CA HIS A 602 26.39 6.20 12.51
C HIS A 602 25.08 5.77 13.19
N ASP A 603 24.49 4.66 12.72
CA ASP A 603 23.23 4.14 13.26
C ASP A 603 23.38 3.64 14.70
N LEU A 604 24.46 2.91 14.99
CA LEU A 604 24.79 2.47 16.35
C LEU A 604 25.08 3.65 17.29
N ALA A 605 25.81 4.66 16.83
CA ALA A 605 26.07 5.88 17.58
C ALA A 605 24.76 6.60 17.94
N ARG A 606 23.77 6.58 17.04
CA ARG A 606 22.43 7.11 17.30
C ARG A 606 21.65 6.31 18.35
N VAL A 607 21.79 4.98 18.39
CA VAL A 607 21.23 4.15 19.48
C VAL A 607 21.88 4.51 20.83
N LEU A 608 23.21 4.56 20.89
CA LEU A 608 23.97 4.89 22.10
C LEU A 608 23.52 6.23 22.71
N ARG A 609 23.37 7.27 21.87
CA ARG A 609 22.92 8.61 22.31
C ARG A 609 21.50 8.65 22.88
N ARG A 610 20.65 7.66 22.57
CA ARG A 610 19.25 7.61 23.04
C ARG A 610 19.11 6.93 24.40
N ILE A 611 20.10 6.16 24.82
CA ILE A 611 20.09 5.47 26.11
C ILE A 611 20.25 6.50 27.24
N PRO A 612 19.37 6.51 28.26
CA PRO A 612 19.50 7.43 29.38
C PRO A 612 20.85 7.29 30.10
N PRO A 613 21.54 8.39 30.48
CA PRO A 613 22.81 8.32 31.20
C PRO A 613 22.77 7.47 32.48
N ALA A 614 21.64 7.50 33.19
CA ALA A 614 21.42 6.72 34.41
C ALA A 614 21.32 5.19 34.20
N ALA A 615 21.17 4.73 32.95
CA ALA A 615 21.13 3.30 32.63
C ALA A 615 22.54 2.68 32.49
N TRP A 616 23.59 3.50 32.37
CA TRP A 616 24.97 3.04 32.25
C TRP A 616 25.60 2.87 33.64
N SER A 617 26.13 1.68 33.94
CA SER A 617 26.94 1.44 35.13
C SER A 617 28.38 1.92 34.97
N GLU A 618 29.13 2.00 36.06
CA GLU A 618 30.56 2.34 36.02
C GLU A 618 31.37 1.29 35.24
N ASP A 619 31.04 0.01 35.42
CA ASP A 619 31.69 -1.10 34.70
C ASP A 619 31.43 -1.00 33.18
N ASP A 620 30.20 -0.69 32.75
CA ASP A 620 29.87 -0.51 31.33
C ASP A 620 30.72 0.61 30.71
N ARG A 621 30.90 1.72 31.44
CA ARG A 621 31.71 2.88 30.98
C ARG A 621 33.19 2.53 30.90
N ALA A 622 33.70 1.77 31.87
CA ALA A 622 35.07 1.29 31.86
C ALA A 622 35.34 0.35 30.67
N GLU A 623 34.41 -0.56 30.37
CA GLU A 623 34.49 -1.46 29.22
C GLU A 623 34.48 -0.69 27.90
N LEU A 624 33.56 0.28 27.72
CA LEU A 624 33.53 1.15 26.54
C LEU A 624 34.82 1.97 26.39
N SER A 625 35.39 2.48 27.48
CA SER A 625 36.62 3.26 27.45
C SER A 625 37.86 2.43 27.10
N ALA A 626 37.83 1.12 27.36
CA ALA A 626 38.94 0.21 27.07
C ALA A 626 38.95 -0.28 25.61
N ARG A 627 37.94 0.08 24.81
CA ARG A 627 37.86 -0.32 23.40
C ARG A 627 38.75 0.57 22.53
N ASP A 628 39.74 -0.06 21.91
CA ASP A 628 40.61 0.56 20.90
C ASP A 628 40.06 0.43 19.47
N ASP A 629 39.02 -0.38 19.28
CA ASP A 629 38.46 -0.83 18.00
C ASP A 629 37.21 -0.03 17.59
N VAL A 630 37.24 1.29 17.72
CA VAL A 630 36.04 2.12 17.56
C VAL A 630 36.19 3.08 16.37
N ASP A 631 35.29 3.03 15.38
CA ASP A 631 35.25 4.02 14.30
C ASP A 631 34.98 5.44 14.85
N SER A 632 35.41 6.46 14.11
CA SER A 632 35.36 7.88 14.45
C SER A 632 34.00 8.37 14.97
N GLU A 633 32.89 7.99 14.33
CA GLU A 633 31.55 8.39 14.76
C GLU A 633 31.10 7.70 16.06
N LEU A 634 31.36 6.40 16.18
CA LEU A 634 31.01 5.63 17.37
C LEU A 634 31.87 6.09 18.56
N ARG A 635 33.14 6.45 18.30
CA ARG A 635 34.05 7.02 19.31
C ARG A 635 33.53 8.34 19.87
N GLN A 636 32.87 9.18 19.09
CA GLN A 636 32.25 10.42 19.59
C GLN A 636 31.09 10.11 20.55
N ALA A 637 30.21 9.18 20.19
CA ALA A 637 29.09 8.77 21.05
C ALA A 637 29.58 8.09 22.33
N VAL A 638 30.59 7.22 22.25
CA VAL A 638 31.25 6.61 23.41
C VAL A 638 31.90 7.67 24.28
N THR A 639 32.60 8.64 23.69
CA THR A 639 33.21 9.75 24.44
C THR A 639 32.15 10.52 25.22
N ALA A 640 31.01 10.84 24.61
CA ALA A 640 29.91 11.53 25.32
C ALA A 640 29.34 10.73 26.50
N ILE A 641 29.43 9.38 26.46
CA ILE A 641 29.02 8.50 27.57
C ILE A 641 30.12 8.41 28.64
N VAL A 642 31.40 8.40 28.25
CA VAL A 642 32.53 8.25 29.19
C VAL A 642 32.89 9.58 29.86
N VAL A 643 32.61 10.73 29.22
CA VAL A 643 32.87 12.08 29.76
C VAL A 643 31.93 12.37 30.93
N THR A 644 32.35 11.92 32.09
CA THR A 644 31.93 12.37 33.41
C THR A 644 33.21 12.56 34.21
N ASP A 645 33.63 13.81 34.38
CA ASP A 645 34.75 14.33 35.20
C ASP A 645 36.19 13.84 34.95
N ASP A 646 36.71 14.02 33.72
CA ASP A 646 38.17 13.94 33.44
C ASP A 646 38.75 15.32 33.08
N SER A 647 39.58 15.89 33.98
CA SER A 647 40.19 17.21 33.83
C SER A 647 41.19 17.28 32.67
N ASP A 648 41.94 16.20 32.42
CA ASP A 648 43.00 16.19 31.41
C ASP A 648 42.41 16.19 29.99
N ARG A 649 41.26 15.52 29.84
CA ARG A 649 40.49 15.50 28.59
C ARG A 649 39.86 16.87 28.27
N ARG A 650 39.33 17.58 29.28
CA ARG A 650 38.76 18.93 29.09
C ARG A 650 39.81 19.94 28.62
N ASP A 651 41.04 19.82 29.10
CA ASP A 651 42.14 20.68 28.66
C ASP A 651 42.59 20.39 27.22
N GLN A 652 42.55 19.13 26.77
CA GLN A 652 42.79 18.77 25.36
C GLN A 652 41.70 19.37 24.44
N LEU A 653 40.43 19.28 24.83
CA LEU A 653 39.33 19.87 24.06
C LEU A 653 39.47 21.39 23.97
N ARG A 654 39.84 22.08 25.07
CA ARG A 654 40.12 23.52 25.05
C ARG A 654 41.24 23.89 24.07
N ALA A 655 42.32 23.10 24.03
CA ALA A 655 43.42 23.32 23.10
C ALA A 655 42.96 23.21 21.64
N GLY A 656 42.18 22.18 21.30
CA GLY A 656 41.62 22.02 19.96
C GLY A 656 40.61 23.11 19.57
N ILE A 657 39.77 23.57 20.51
CA ILE A 657 38.86 24.70 20.29
C ILE A 657 39.65 25.99 19.97
N ARG A 658 40.76 26.25 20.67
CA ARG A 658 41.64 27.41 20.40
C ARG A 658 42.24 27.36 18.99
N GLU A 659 42.46 26.16 18.45
CA GLU A 659 42.94 25.95 17.08
C GLU A 659 41.82 26.02 16.02
N GLY A 660 40.56 26.16 16.46
CA GLY A 660 39.39 26.26 15.58
C GLY A 660 38.72 24.93 15.25
N ASN A 661 38.97 23.87 16.03
CA ASN A 661 38.28 22.60 15.87
C ASN A 661 36.87 22.66 16.49
N LEU A 662 35.83 22.72 15.64
CA LEU A 662 34.44 22.80 16.09
C LEU A 662 33.87 21.43 16.52
N ASP A 663 34.51 20.31 16.13
CA ASP A 663 34.16 18.99 16.66
C ASP A 663 34.50 18.89 18.15
N ASP A 664 35.64 19.48 18.56
CA ASP A 664 36.04 19.56 19.98
C ASP A 664 35.10 20.47 20.78
N LEU A 665 34.57 21.54 20.15
CA LEU A 665 33.53 22.38 20.76
C LEU A 665 32.24 21.59 21.00
N ALA A 666 31.80 20.80 20.01
CA ALA A 666 30.62 19.96 20.15
C ALA A 666 30.79 18.87 21.23
N ALA A 667 32.01 18.35 21.41
CA ALA A 667 32.35 17.37 22.43
C ALA A 667 32.56 17.96 23.83
N PHE A 668 32.83 19.27 23.96
CA PHE A 668 33.09 19.92 25.26
C PHE A 668 31.84 20.03 26.14
N GLY A 669 30.65 20.12 25.52
CA GLY A 669 29.39 20.23 26.24
C GLY A 669 29.04 21.67 26.61
N ASP A 670 28.98 21.98 27.91
CA ASP A 670 28.54 23.29 28.41
C ASP A 670 29.53 24.40 28.02
N ILE A 671 29.07 25.33 27.18
CA ILE A 671 29.90 26.42 26.68
C ILE A 671 30.27 27.43 27.77
N THR A 672 29.52 27.49 28.88
CA THR A 672 29.77 28.43 29.98
C THR A 672 31.06 28.09 30.75
N ASP A 673 31.57 26.86 30.63
CA ASP A 673 32.79 26.38 31.29
C ASP A 673 34.10 26.70 30.52
N LEU A 674 34.00 27.39 29.39
CA LEU A 674 35.17 27.81 28.60
C LEU A 674 35.88 28.99 29.28
N ASP A 675 37.21 28.92 29.35
CA ASP A 675 38.02 30.02 29.83
C ASP A 675 38.11 31.15 28.80
N THR A 676 38.42 32.36 29.28
CA THR A 676 38.49 33.58 28.46
C THR A 676 39.38 33.43 27.22
N ASP A 677 40.57 32.86 27.36
CA ASP A 677 41.52 32.72 26.25
C ASP A 677 40.96 31.80 25.14
N THR A 678 40.27 30.73 25.54
CA THR A 678 39.60 29.81 24.61
C THR A 678 38.45 30.48 23.88
N VAL A 679 37.62 31.25 24.59
CA VAL A 679 36.49 31.98 24.00
C VAL A 679 36.97 33.06 23.02
N GLU A 680 38.00 33.83 23.38
CA GLU A 680 38.57 34.85 22.49
C GLU A 680 39.08 34.26 21.17
N ALA A 681 39.79 33.12 21.25
CA ALA A 681 40.28 32.41 20.08
C ALA A 681 39.13 31.87 19.21
N LEU A 682 38.11 31.27 19.83
CA LEU A 682 36.92 30.77 19.14
C LEU A 682 36.14 31.89 18.44
N CYS A 683 35.87 33.00 19.12
CA CYS A 683 35.19 34.17 18.55
C CYS A 683 35.96 34.73 17.35
N ALA A 684 37.29 34.85 17.46
CA ALA A 684 38.14 35.32 16.36
C ALA A 684 38.12 34.36 15.16
N TYR A 685 38.14 33.05 15.40
CA TYR A 685 38.00 32.03 14.36
C TYR A 685 36.64 32.13 13.65
N LEU A 686 35.54 32.16 14.41
CA LEU A 686 34.18 32.24 13.87
C LEU A 686 33.96 33.52 13.06
N GLU A 687 34.43 34.67 13.55
CA GLU A 687 34.40 35.94 12.81
C GLU A 687 35.09 35.81 11.45
N LYS A 688 36.32 35.28 11.43
CA LYS A 688 37.07 35.08 10.19
C LYS A 688 36.31 34.18 9.20
N ARG A 689 35.71 33.08 9.69
CA ARG A 689 34.93 32.16 8.85
C ARG A 689 33.65 32.77 8.31
N ILE A 690 32.95 33.59 9.12
CA ILE A 690 31.79 34.36 8.67
C ILE A 690 32.18 35.36 7.58
N ASP A 691 33.31 36.05 7.73
CA ASP A 691 33.78 37.01 6.73
C ASP A 691 34.19 36.33 5.41
N GLU A 692 34.85 35.18 5.49
CA GLU A 692 35.14 34.32 4.33
C GLU A 692 33.84 33.85 3.66
N GLN A 693 32.83 33.48 4.44
CA GLN A 693 31.52 33.07 3.94
C GLN A 693 30.78 34.22 3.25
N ILE A 694 30.70 35.40 3.87
CA ILE A 694 30.10 36.61 3.26
C ILE A 694 30.81 36.94 1.94
N THR A 695 32.15 36.92 1.93
CA THR A 695 32.96 37.20 0.74
C THR A 695 32.72 36.16 -0.36
N ALA A 696 32.66 34.87 -0.01
CA ALA A 696 32.35 33.81 -0.96
C ALA A 696 30.94 34.01 -1.58
N LEU A 697 29.96 34.31 -0.74
CA LEU A 697 28.57 34.55 -1.16
C LEU A 697 28.46 35.77 -2.08
N GLN A 698 29.13 36.88 -1.76
CA GLN A 698 29.19 38.08 -2.60
C GLN A 698 29.82 37.80 -3.97
N ASN A 699 30.76 36.87 -4.04
CA ASN A 699 31.43 36.45 -5.29
C ASN A 699 30.68 35.33 -6.04
N GLY A 700 29.46 34.97 -5.63
CA GLY A 700 28.68 33.90 -6.26
C GLY A 700 29.27 32.50 -6.07
N ARG A 701 30.14 32.30 -5.08
CA ARG A 701 30.66 30.99 -4.70
C ARG A 701 29.79 30.40 -3.59
N HIS A 702 29.45 29.13 -3.74
CA HIS A 702 28.54 28.43 -2.85
C HIS A 702 29.22 27.17 -2.34
N SER A 703 29.33 27.07 -1.02
CA SER A 703 29.86 25.90 -0.33
C SER A 703 28.83 25.46 0.70
N ILE A 704 28.55 24.15 0.74
CA ILE A 704 27.86 23.54 1.87
C ILE A 704 28.91 23.46 2.98
N TYR A 705 28.75 24.27 4.02
CA TYR A 705 29.62 24.23 5.19
C TYR A 705 29.08 23.19 6.16
N THR A 706 29.97 22.41 6.76
CA THR A 706 29.62 21.45 7.83
C THR A 706 29.05 22.14 9.06
N TYR A 707 29.40 23.41 9.29
CA TYR A 707 29.03 24.20 10.46
C TYR A 707 28.35 25.51 10.10
N ASP A 708 27.41 25.95 10.94
CA ASP A 708 26.77 27.27 10.84
C ASP A 708 27.48 28.26 11.76
N PHE A 709 28.52 28.91 11.23
CA PHE A 709 29.41 29.78 12.01
C PHE A 709 28.66 30.94 12.68
N ALA A 710 27.70 31.56 12.00
CA ALA A 710 26.93 32.67 12.56
C ALA A 710 26.01 32.21 13.71
N SER A 711 25.35 31.06 13.57
CA SER A 711 24.52 30.48 14.64
C SER A 711 25.34 30.06 15.87
N ILE A 712 26.56 29.55 15.66
CA ILE A 712 27.49 29.23 16.76
C ILE A 712 27.94 30.51 17.46
N LEU A 713 28.31 31.56 16.71
CA LEU A 713 28.75 32.83 17.28
C LEU A 713 27.65 33.51 18.12
N VAL A 714 26.38 33.45 17.69
CA VAL A 714 25.25 33.95 18.50
C VAL A 714 25.18 33.25 19.86
N LEU A 715 25.38 31.92 19.90
CA LEU A 715 25.38 31.18 21.17
C LEU A 715 26.54 31.63 22.06
N VAL A 716 27.76 31.66 21.53
CA VAL A 716 28.97 32.03 22.27
C VAL A 716 28.81 33.44 22.85
N ASN A 717 28.35 34.40 22.02
CA ASN A 717 28.20 35.79 22.43
C ASN A 717 27.19 36.01 23.56
N VAL A 718 26.12 35.23 23.61
CA VAL A 718 25.09 35.34 24.67
C VAL A 718 25.63 34.87 26.01
N TRP A 719 26.40 33.77 26.01
CA TRP A 719 26.94 33.18 27.24
C TRP A 719 28.27 33.80 27.68
N HIS A 720 29.00 34.46 26.78
CA HIS A 720 30.27 35.15 27.05
C HIS A 720 30.23 36.62 26.58
N PRO A 721 29.47 37.49 27.28
CA PRO A 721 29.22 38.86 26.82
C PRO A 721 30.46 39.75 26.78
N GLU A 722 31.47 39.48 27.62
CA GLU A 722 32.71 40.27 27.67
C GLU A 722 33.61 40.07 26.43
N GLN A 723 33.58 38.87 25.83
CA GLN A 723 34.35 38.51 24.63
C GLN A 723 33.49 38.52 23.35
N ALA A 724 32.24 38.95 23.45
CA ALA A 724 31.26 38.85 22.38
C ALA A 724 31.61 39.69 21.15
N ARG A 725 31.40 39.11 19.96
CA ARG A 725 31.59 39.78 18.67
C ARG A 725 30.29 39.75 17.86
N TRP A 726 29.48 40.79 17.98
CA TRP A 726 28.15 40.86 17.33
C TRP A 726 28.15 41.46 15.92
N GLU A 727 29.15 42.27 15.58
CA GLU A 727 29.27 42.89 14.25
C GLU A 727 29.30 41.88 13.09
N PRO A 728 30.01 40.74 13.17
CA PRO A 728 29.98 39.72 12.12
C PRO A 728 28.57 39.16 11.88
N VAL A 729 27.77 38.96 12.95
CA VAL A 729 26.37 38.50 12.84
C VAL A 729 25.52 39.55 12.13
N ARG A 730 25.65 40.83 12.49
CA ARG A 730 24.93 41.93 11.83
C ARG A 730 25.29 42.02 10.33
N ARG A 731 26.58 41.94 9.99
CA ARG A 731 27.06 41.94 8.60
C ARG A 731 26.51 40.73 7.83
N PHE A 732 26.43 39.58 8.48
CA PHE A 732 25.87 38.37 7.87
C PHE A 732 24.38 38.53 7.53
N LEU A 733 23.58 39.09 8.44
CA LEU A 733 22.15 39.33 8.22
C LEU A 733 21.85 40.40 7.16
N THR A 734 22.77 41.35 6.98
CA THR A 734 22.64 42.48 6.02
C THR A 734 23.33 42.22 4.68
N ALA A 735 24.03 41.09 4.53
CA ALA A 735 24.72 40.75 3.30
C ALA A 735 23.71 40.66 2.13
N PRO A 736 24.03 41.20 0.92
CA PRO A 736 23.09 41.25 -0.19
C PRO A 736 22.56 39.87 -0.57
N THR A 737 21.31 39.63 -0.22
CA THR A 737 20.54 38.45 -0.60
C THR A 737 19.98 38.65 -2.00
N PRO A 738 20.42 37.81 -2.96
CA PRO A 738 19.36 37.14 -3.71
C PRO A 738 19.52 35.63 -3.80
N MET A 739 20.55 35.00 -3.21
CA MET A 739 20.88 33.64 -3.66
C MET A 739 20.76 32.49 -2.63
N TRP A 740 20.83 32.67 -1.30
CA TRP A 740 20.86 31.48 -0.39
C TRP A 740 20.23 31.69 1.00
N VAL A 741 18.89 31.68 1.04
CA VAL A 741 18.05 31.66 2.26
C VAL A 741 18.45 30.58 3.28
N ALA A 742 18.96 29.44 2.82
CA ALA A 742 19.32 28.30 3.67
C ALA A 742 20.32 28.63 4.78
N HIS A 743 21.27 29.56 4.54
CA HIS A 743 22.27 29.92 5.54
C HIS A 743 21.73 30.84 6.65
N LEU A 744 20.55 31.44 6.46
CA LEU A 744 19.93 32.31 7.47
C LEU A 744 19.10 31.51 8.48
N GLU A 745 18.70 30.27 8.15
CA GLU A 745 17.74 29.50 8.95
C GLU A 745 18.23 29.25 10.39
N ASN A 746 19.46 28.76 10.58
CA ASN A 746 19.92 28.42 11.93
C ASN A 746 20.31 29.66 12.74
N VAL A 747 20.85 30.71 12.13
CA VAL A 747 21.16 31.97 12.86
C VAL A 747 19.86 32.65 13.30
N LEU A 748 18.84 32.73 12.45
CA LEU A 748 17.52 33.26 12.82
C LEU A 748 16.85 32.39 13.89
N THR A 749 16.97 31.07 13.78
CA THR A 749 16.45 30.15 14.80
C THR A 749 17.15 30.34 16.15
N ARG A 750 18.46 30.60 16.15
CA ARG A 750 19.23 30.87 17.38
C ARG A 750 18.83 32.21 17.99
N LEU A 751 18.73 33.28 17.18
CA LEU A 751 18.27 34.61 17.62
C LEU A 751 16.85 34.56 18.18
N ARG A 752 15.94 33.80 17.57
CA ARG A 752 14.60 33.55 18.11
C ARG A 752 14.61 32.92 19.49
N ARG A 753 15.55 32.02 19.78
CA ARG A 753 15.64 31.33 21.08
C ARG A 753 16.30 32.19 22.16
N LEU A 754 17.35 32.92 21.80
CA LEU A 754 18.21 33.65 22.75
C LEU A 754 17.98 35.17 22.74
N GLY A 755 17.02 35.68 21.96
CA GLY A 755 16.82 37.11 21.72
C GLY A 755 16.64 37.93 22.99
N GLY A 756 15.89 37.42 23.98
CA GLY A 756 15.68 38.08 25.26
C GLY A 756 16.90 38.12 26.18
N SER A 757 18.00 37.45 25.82
CA SER A 757 19.27 37.46 26.55
C SER A 757 20.33 38.32 25.85
N ILE A 758 20.01 38.95 24.71
CA ILE A 758 20.91 39.84 23.98
C ILE A 758 20.89 41.23 24.65
N PRO A 759 22.05 41.86 24.90
CA PRO A 759 22.12 43.22 25.43
C PRO A 759 21.34 44.24 24.59
N ASP A 760 20.66 45.21 25.23
CA ASP A 760 19.76 46.17 24.58
C ASP A 760 20.43 47.00 23.47
N ASP A 761 21.69 47.39 23.66
CA ASP A 761 22.48 48.15 22.70
C ASP A 761 22.78 47.33 21.44
N VAL A 762 23.08 46.04 21.61
CA VAL A 762 23.27 45.09 20.52
C VAL A 762 21.95 44.78 19.84
N ALA A 763 20.90 44.50 20.60
CA ALA A 763 19.54 44.25 20.12
C ALA A 763 19.07 45.36 19.17
N ALA A 764 19.27 46.62 19.55
CA ALA A 764 18.94 47.78 18.71
C ALA A 764 19.65 47.75 17.34
N THR A 765 20.87 47.21 17.25
CA THR A 765 21.61 47.10 15.97
C THR A 765 21.11 45.96 15.07
N LEU A 766 20.36 45.00 15.62
CA LEU A 766 19.83 43.84 14.90
C LEU A 766 18.38 44.03 14.43
N VAL A 767 17.66 45.03 14.97
CA VAL A 767 16.26 45.34 14.60
C VAL A 767 16.13 45.59 13.09
N ASP A 768 16.83 46.57 12.54
CA ASP A 768 16.71 46.92 11.12
C ASP A 768 17.03 45.75 10.17
N PRO A 769 18.14 44.99 10.35
CA PRO A 769 18.41 43.80 9.55
C PRO A 769 17.27 42.77 9.58
N LEU A 770 16.76 42.45 10.77
CA LEU A 770 15.70 41.44 10.94
C LEU A 770 14.37 41.91 10.39
N HIS A 771 14.02 43.18 10.59
CA HIS A 771 12.80 43.77 10.07
C HIS A 771 12.82 43.81 8.54
N CYS A 772 13.96 44.17 7.93
CA CYS A 772 14.15 44.10 6.49
C CYS A 772 13.94 42.68 5.95
N LEU A 773 14.52 41.66 6.60
CA LEU A 773 14.34 40.25 6.21
C LEU A 773 12.88 39.78 6.38
N MET A 774 12.18 40.25 7.41
CA MET A 774 10.76 39.97 7.66
C MET A 774 9.86 40.53 6.55
N LEU A 775 10.13 41.75 6.08
CA LEU A 775 9.31 42.42 5.07
C LEU A 775 9.63 41.97 3.64
N THR A 776 10.91 41.87 3.31
CA THR A 776 11.36 41.70 1.92
C THR A 776 11.56 40.25 1.52
N GLY A 777 11.34 39.31 2.45
CA GLY A 777 11.85 37.94 2.36
C GLY A 777 11.78 37.33 0.97
N VAL A 778 12.96 36.95 0.49
CA VAL A 778 13.22 36.61 -0.91
C VAL A 778 12.52 35.30 -1.24
N VAL A 779 11.39 35.37 -1.96
CA VAL A 779 10.78 34.19 -2.59
C VAL A 779 11.54 33.88 -3.87
N ARG A 780 12.51 32.96 -3.79
CA ARG A 780 13.04 32.30 -5.00
C ARG A 780 12.65 30.83 -5.00
N THR A 781 11.87 30.46 -6.00
CA THR A 781 11.51 29.07 -6.29
C THR A 781 12.69 28.39 -6.98
N LEU A 782 13.36 27.47 -6.30
CA LEU A 782 14.32 26.59 -6.98
C LEU A 782 13.54 25.41 -7.60
N PRO A 783 13.71 25.08 -8.89
CA PRO A 783 12.89 24.08 -9.61
C PRO A 783 12.90 22.66 -9.01
N MET A 784 13.73 22.37 -8.01
CA MET A 784 13.87 21.04 -7.39
C MET A 784 13.83 21.05 -5.84
N ILE A 785 13.97 22.21 -5.19
CA ILE A 785 14.13 22.30 -3.70
C ILE A 785 12.97 23.09 -3.06
N GLY A 786 12.05 23.64 -3.88
CA GLY A 786 10.94 24.46 -3.42
C GLY A 786 11.33 25.93 -3.17
N SER A 787 10.37 26.71 -2.69
CA SER A 787 10.58 28.08 -2.20
C SER A 787 10.91 28.04 -0.71
N ARG A 788 12.03 28.62 -0.30
CA ARG A 788 12.32 28.86 1.12
C ARG A 788 12.01 30.31 1.47
N ASP A 789 11.33 30.51 2.60
CA ASP A 789 10.85 31.81 3.06
C ASP A 789 11.36 32.09 4.47
N VAL A 790 12.17 33.14 4.65
CA VAL A 790 12.72 33.54 5.95
C VAL A 790 11.82 34.48 6.74
N ARG A 791 10.73 35.00 6.15
CA ARG A 791 9.94 36.07 6.79
C ARG A 791 9.41 35.66 8.15
N GLY A 792 8.93 34.42 8.26
CA GLY A 792 8.51 33.85 9.54
C GLY A 792 9.65 33.72 10.54
N ALA A 793 10.80 33.17 10.13
CA ALA A 793 11.96 33.02 11.00
C ALA A 793 12.51 34.39 11.48
N ALA A 794 12.58 35.37 10.58
CA ALA A 794 13.00 36.73 10.88
C ALA A 794 12.01 37.47 11.78
N GLY A 795 10.70 37.36 11.51
CA GLY A 795 9.66 37.91 12.36
C GLY A 795 9.65 37.30 13.76
N ALA A 796 9.88 35.99 13.87
CA ALA A 796 10.00 35.31 15.16
C ALA A 796 11.28 35.72 15.92
N ALA A 797 12.40 35.92 15.21
CA ALA A 797 13.64 36.44 15.81
C ALA A 797 13.47 37.90 16.27
N LEU A 798 12.83 38.74 15.46
CA LEU A 798 12.52 40.12 15.79
C LEU A 798 11.59 40.22 16.99
N ALA A 799 10.55 39.38 17.06
CA ALA A 799 9.65 39.30 18.21
C ALA A 799 10.36 38.95 19.52
N ALA A 800 11.41 38.12 19.46
CA ALA A 800 12.19 37.73 20.63
C ALA A 800 13.14 38.84 21.12
N ILE A 801 13.56 39.75 20.24
CA ILE A 801 14.48 40.85 20.54
C ILE A 801 13.72 42.12 20.91
N ASN A 802 12.77 42.53 20.06
CA ASN A 802 11.96 43.72 20.27
C ASN A 802 10.60 43.56 19.55
N PRO A 803 9.53 43.10 20.23
CA PRO A 803 8.24 42.84 19.61
C PRO A 803 7.43 44.10 19.25
N ASP A 804 7.77 45.26 19.81
CA ASP A 804 7.02 46.52 19.66
C ASP A 804 7.34 47.26 18.36
N VAL A 805 8.45 46.93 17.70
CA VAL A 805 8.83 47.52 16.40
C VAL A 805 8.02 46.98 15.24
N ILE A 806 7.38 45.83 15.42
CA ILE A 806 6.46 45.25 14.44
C ILE A 806 5.15 46.04 14.53
N SER A 807 4.60 46.53 13.44
CA SER A 807 3.29 47.21 13.46
C SER A 807 2.13 46.22 13.50
N ASP A 808 0.92 46.68 13.82
CA ASP A 808 -0.27 45.83 13.77
C ASP A 808 -0.58 45.35 12.33
N THR A 809 -0.33 46.19 11.33
CA THR A 809 -0.46 45.81 9.91
C THR A 809 0.49 44.66 9.56
N GLU A 810 1.76 44.76 10.00
CA GLU A 810 2.75 43.71 9.76
C GLU A 810 2.43 42.42 10.53
N LEU A 811 1.84 42.53 11.72
CA LEU A 811 1.31 41.38 12.44
C LEU A 811 0.18 40.70 11.65
N TRP A 812 -0.75 41.47 11.06
CA TRP A 812 -1.79 40.91 10.19
C TRP A 812 -1.21 40.25 8.95
N ASP A 813 -0.19 40.83 8.32
CA ASP A 813 0.52 40.22 7.18
C ASP A 813 1.17 38.88 7.56
N LEU A 814 1.71 38.76 8.78
CA LEU A 814 2.22 37.49 9.30
C LEU A 814 1.10 36.47 9.56
N MET A 815 -0.06 36.91 10.07
CA MET A 815 -1.24 36.07 10.31
C MET A 815 -1.86 35.54 9.00
N GLU A 816 -1.91 36.37 7.96
CA GLU A 816 -2.39 36.00 6.62
C GLU A 816 -1.33 35.25 5.78
N GLY A 817 -0.12 35.08 6.33
CA GLY A 817 0.99 34.41 5.68
C GLY A 817 0.65 33.01 5.18
N ALA A 818 1.03 32.73 3.93
CA ALA A 818 0.81 31.43 3.29
C ALA A 818 1.61 30.29 3.96
N THR A 819 2.77 30.61 4.54
CA THR A 819 3.64 29.64 5.22
C THR A 819 3.26 29.47 6.69
N ARG A 820 3.51 28.27 7.25
CA ARG A 820 3.27 28.01 8.68
C ARG A 820 4.21 28.85 9.56
N GLU A 821 5.42 29.13 9.09
CA GLU A 821 6.45 29.86 9.81
C GLU A 821 6.04 31.32 10.05
N GLN A 822 5.36 31.96 9.09
CA GLN A 822 4.83 33.32 9.26
C GLN A 822 3.72 33.37 10.31
N ARG A 823 2.76 32.44 10.26
CA ARG A 823 1.69 32.37 11.25
C ARG A 823 2.22 32.02 12.65
N GLU A 824 3.27 31.20 12.72
CA GLU A 824 4.00 30.95 13.97
C GLU A 824 4.64 32.23 14.53
N ALA A 825 5.28 33.02 13.66
CA ALA A 825 5.84 34.31 14.06
C ALA A 825 4.76 35.24 14.62
N ALA A 826 3.57 35.29 14.01
CA ALA A 826 2.46 36.09 14.53
C ALA A 826 2.05 35.68 15.95
N ILE A 827 1.92 34.37 16.23
CA ILE A 827 1.64 33.88 17.60
C ILE A 827 2.72 34.34 18.58
N ARG A 828 4.00 34.30 18.16
CA ARG A 828 5.13 34.72 19.00
C ARG A 828 5.12 36.23 19.26
N VAL A 829 4.80 37.04 18.26
CA VAL A 829 4.65 38.50 18.41
C VAL A 829 3.54 38.80 19.42
N ILE A 830 2.38 38.15 19.27
CA ILE A 830 1.26 38.30 20.22
C ILE A 830 1.70 37.91 21.63
N ALA A 831 2.36 36.77 21.80
CA ALA A 831 2.81 36.31 23.10
C ALA A 831 3.85 37.27 23.72
N ALA A 832 4.78 37.79 22.91
CA ALA A 832 5.83 38.70 23.37
C ALA A 832 5.30 40.08 23.79
N ARG A 833 4.24 40.58 23.15
CA ARG A 833 3.52 41.82 23.57
C ARG A 833 2.62 41.63 24.79
N GLY A 834 2.34 40.39 25.17
CA GLY A 834 1.41 40.03 26.23
C GLY A 834 0.07 39.54 25.68
N ILE A 835 -0.38 38.40 26.20
CA ILE A 835 -1.54 37.66 25.68
C ILE A 835 -2.88 38.34 26.02
N ASP A 836 -2.97 39.09 27.11
CA ASP A 836 -4.22 39.68 27.60
C ASP A 836 -4.97 40.51 26.56
N GLY A 837 -4.23 41.34 25.80
CA GLY A 837 -4.81 42.24 24.80
C GLY A 837 -5.25 41.55 23.51
N ALA A 838 -4.86 40.29 23.31
CA ALA A 838 -5.06 39.55 22.05
C ALA A 838 -5.55 38.11 22.29
N PHE A 839 -6.16 37.84 23.45
CA PHE A 839 -6.63 36.51 23.81
C PHE A 839 -7.66 35.96 22.82
N ASP A 840 -8.61 36.79 22.36
CA ASP A 840 -9.61 36.39 21.37
C ASP A 840 -8.97 36.02 20.02
N THR A 841 -7.86 36.66 19.66
CA THR A 841 -7.06 36.32 18.48
C THR A 841 -6.42 34.94 18.63
N LEU A 842 -5.78 34.66 19.78
CA LEU A 842 -5.22 33.34 20.04
C LEU A 842 -6.31 32.27 20.10
N TRP A 843 -7.48 32.59 20.65
CA TRP A 843 -8.63 31.70 20.64
C TRP A 843 -9.08 31.38 19.21
N ALA A 844 -9.13 32.36 18.31
CA ALA A 844 -9.43 32.11 16.90
C ALA A 844 -8.34 31.26 16.23
N MET A 845 -7.06 31.57 16.45
CA MET A 845 -5.92 30.81 15.92
C MET A 845 -5.83 29.39 16.49
N SER A 846 -6.40 29.13 17.67
CA SER A 846 -6.50 27.79 18.25
C SER A 846 -7.34 26.82 17.40
N ARG A 847 -8.10 27.34 16.42
CA ARG A 847 -8.90 26.55 15.46
C ARG A 847 -8.25 26.43 14.08
N ASP A 848 -6.98 26.79 13.93
CA ASP A 848 -6.23 26.60 12.67
C ASP A 848 -6.25 25.12 12.25
N SER A 849 -6.41 24.88 10.95
CA SER A 849 -6.46 23.53 10.37
C SER A 849 -5.15 22.78 10.53
N ASN A 850 -4.03 23.51 10.66
CA ASN A 850 -2.72 22.97 10.90
C ASN A 850 -2.50 22.70 12.42
N PRO A 851 -2.28 21.45 12.84
CA PRO A 851 -2.07 21.09 14.24
C PRO A 851 -0.85 21.77 14.87
N TRP A 852 0.18 22.08 14.08
CA TRP A 852 1.37 22.79 14.54
C TRP A 852 1.04 24.18 15.09
N MET A 853 0.05 24.85 14.47
CA MET A 853 -0.38 26.17 14.91
C MET A 853 -1.14 26.10 16.24
N ARG A 854 -2.06 25.13 16.36
CA ARG A 854 -2.78 24.88 17.61
C ARG A 854 -1.83 24.53 18.76
N ALA A 855 -0.81 23.73 18.47
CA ALA A 855 0.23 23.36 19.43
C ALA A 855 1.08 24.57 19.88
N HIS A 856 1.39 25.50 18.97
CA HIS A 856 2.06 26.75 19.32
C HIS A 856 1.21 27.66 20.20
N VAL A 857 -0.09 27.81 19.89
CA VAL A 857 -1.03 28.54 20.77
C VAL A 857 -1.04 27.91 22.17
N ALA A 858 -1.21 26.59 22.26
CA ALA A 858 -1.21 25.88 23.54
C ALA A 858 0.11 26.06 24.32
N ASN A 859 1.25 25.99 23.64
CA ASN A 859 2.56 26.20 24.25
C ASN A 859 2.70 27.62 24.83
N GLN A 860 2.29 28.67 24.11
CA GLN A 860 2.36 30.04 24.62
C GLN A 860 1.37 30.28 25.78
N LEU A 861 0.17 29.70 25.71
CA LEU A 861 -0.78 29.73 26.83
C LEU A 861 -0.24 29.02 28.07
N ALA A 862 0.42 27.87 27.89
CA ALA A 862 1.07 27.16 28.99
C ALA A 862 2.22 27.97 29.60
N ILE A 863 3.01 28.67 28.78
CA ILE A 863 4.09 29.54 29.27
C ILE A 863 3.53 30.68 30.13
N ALA A 864 2.41 31.28 29.71
CA ALA A 864 1.76 32.39 30.41
C ALA A 864 0.84 31.94 31.57
N ALA A 865 0.60 30.65 31.76
CA ALA A 865 -0.44 30.12 32.66
C ALA A 865 -0.31 30.63 34.10
N ASP A 866 0.92 30.72 34.62
CA ASP A 866 1.21 31.19 35.99
C ASP A 866 0.73 32.64 36.24
N ARG A 867 0.89 33.52 35.24
CA ARG A 867 0.46 34.94 35.35
C ARG A 867 -1.05 35.10 35.28
N HIS A 868 -1.77 34.07 34.84
CA HIS A 868 -3.22 34.07 34.61
C HIS A 868 -3.92 32.95 35.39
N GLU A 869 -3.36 32.51 36.51
CA GLU A 869 -3.87 31.41 37.34
C GLU A 869 -5.35 31.60 37.76
N HIS A 870 -5.81 32.85 37.88
CA HIS A 870 -7.20 33.19 38.25
C HIS A 870 -8.12 33.54 37.06
N ASP A 871 -7.67 33.40 35.81
CA ASP A 871 -8.50 33.63 34.62
C ASP A 871 -9.01 32.30 34.03
N ASP A 872 -10.29 32.02 34.29
CA ASP A 872 -10.97 30.80 33.80
C ASP A 872 -10.95 30.65 32.27
N ARG A 873 -10.79 31.74 31.52
CA ARG A 873 -10.74 31.69 30.05
C ARG A 873 -9.48 30.99 29.56
N PHE A 874 -8.33 31.27 30.18
CA PHE A 874 -7.04 30.67 29.83
C PHE A 874 -7.04 29.17 30.11
N SER A 875 -7.49 28.78 31.31
CA SER A 875 -7.57 27.38 31.70
C SER A 875 -8.53 26.59 30.80
N THR A 876 -9.67 27.18 30.42
CA THR A 876 -10.65 26.57 29.51
C THR A 876 -10.07 26.34 28.11
N LEU A 877 -9.38 27.33 27.52
CA LEU A 877 -8.79 27.17 26.18
C LEU A 877 -7.71 26.10 26.18
N LEU A 878 -6.81 26.14 27.16
CA LEU A 878 -5.72 25.19 27.27
C LEU A 878 -6.24 23.75 27.48
N GLN A 879 -7.27 23.57 28.33
CA GLN A 879 -7.91 22.26 28.50
C GLN A 879 -8.54 21.73 27.20
N ARG A 880 -9.18 22.60 26.40
CA ARG A 880 -9.74 22.20 25.09
C ARG A 880 -8.65 21.78 24.11
N LEU A 881 -7.53 22.49 24.09
CA LEU A 881 -6.39 22.16 23.24
C LEU A 881 -5.69 20.86 23.68
N LEU A 882 -5.55 20.64 24.99
CA LEU A 882 -4.97 19.43 25.56
C LEU A 882 -5.88 18.20 25.46
N ALA A 883 -7.17 18.38 25.16
CA ALA A 883 -8.10 17.30 24.85
C ALA A 883 -8.00 16.80 23.39
N ASP A 884 -7.09 17.37 22.57
CA ASP A 884 -6.82 16.90 21.21
C ASP A 884 -6.36 15.42 21.23
N PRO A 885 -6.90 14.56 20.35
CA PRO A 885 -6.60 13.14 20.35
C PRO A 885 -5.19 12.79 19.79
N GLY A 886 -4.45 13.80 19.32
CA GLY A 886 -3.04 13.69 18.94
C GLY A 886 -2.08 13.97 20.10
N THR A 887 -0.79 13.73 19.85
CA THR A 887 0.29 13.93 20.82
C THR A 887 1.02 15.26 20.68
N LEU A 888 0.96 15.92 19.51
CA LEU A 888 1.79 17.09 19.22
C LEU A 888 1.54 18.26 20.19
N ILE A 889 0.27 18.58 20.46
CA ILE A 889 -0.08 19.68 21.37
C ILE A 889 0.43 19.37 22.78
N ALA A 890 0.15 18.17 23.29
CA ALA A 890 0.62 17.73 24.59
C ALA A 890 2.15 17.75 24.70
N ARG A 891 2.87 17.27 23.69
CA ARG A 891 4.35 17.29 23.63
C ARG A 891 4.90 18.71 23.68
N MET A 892 4.32 19.61 22.88
CA MET A 892 4.73 21.03 22.86
C MET A 892 4.42 21.76 24.18
N VAL A 893 3.37 21.38 24.91
CA VAL A 893 3.11 21.93 26.24
C VAL A 893 4.02 21.31 27.29
N ALA A 894 4.25 19.99 27.24
CA ALA A 894 5.02 19.28 28.26
C ALA A 894 6.49 19.74 28.34
N VAL A 895 7.12 20.04 27.19
CA VAL A 895 8.53 20.44 27.14
C VAL A 895 8.85 21.70 27.95
N THR A 896 7.87 22.57 28.20
CA THR A 896 8.09 23.81 28.97
C THR A 896 7.92 23.61 30.47
N LEU A 897 7.28 22.52 30.92
CA LEU A 897 6.99 22.28 32.33
C LEU A 897 8.24 22.29 33.22
N PRO A 898 9.36 21.60 32.90
CA PRO A 898 10.52 21.57 33.80
C PRO A 898 11.13 22.94 34.12
N GLY A 899 10.93 23.95 33.26
CA GLY A 899 11.40 25.32 33.48
C GLY A 899 10.38 26.25 34.13
N GLN A 900 9.17 25.77 34.40
CA GLN A 900 8.10 26.54 35.02
C GLN A 900 8.21 26.52 36.56
N PRO A 901 7.80 27.60 37.26
CA PRO A 901 7.64 27.55 38.71
C PRO A 901 6.53 26.56 39.11
N ARG A 902 6.54 26.16 40.39
CA ARG A 902 5.42 25.42 40.98
C ARG A 902 4.27 26.38 41.31
N SER A 903 3.14 26.21 40.65
CA SER A 903 1.89 26.93 40.88
C SER A 903 0.68 26.05 40.56
N ALA A 904 -0.53 26.42 41.00
CA ALA A 904 -1.70 25.57 40.79
C ALA A 904 -2.03 25.45 39.29
N ALA A 905 -1.73 26.48 38.49
CA ALA A 905 -1.86 26.42 37.03
C ALA A 905 -0.94 25.35 36.41
N SER A 906 0.36 25.39 36.72
CA SER A 906 1.34 24.46 36.14
C SER A 906 1.19 23.03 36.69
N ASP A 907 0.82 22.87 37.96
CA ASP A 907 0.46 21.57 38.54
C ASP A 907 -0.83 21.00 37.93
N HIS A 908 -1.80 21.83 37.57
CA HIS A 908 -3.01 21.39 36.86
C HIS A 908 -2.69 20.87 35.45
N VAL A 909 -1.83 21.57 34.70
CA VAL A 909 -1.34 21.11 33.38
C VAL A 909 -0.59 19.78 33.52
N ALA A 910 0.32 19.68 34.48
CA ALA A 910 1.04 18.43 34.77
C ALA A 910 0.07 17.29 35.11
N ASN A 911 -0.99 17.57 35.88
CA ASN A 911 -2.02 16.58 36.23
C ASN A 911 -2.82 16.09 35.01
N ILE A 912 -3.18 16.97 34.07
CA ILE A 912 -3.83 16.59 32.81
C ILE A 912 -2.91 15.67 31.99
N LEU A 913 -1.62 15.99 31.92
CA LEU A 913 -0.64 15.31 31.08
C LEU A 913 -0.05 14.04 31.72
N ARG A 914 -0.25 13.80 33.02
CA ARG A 914 0.41 12.73 33.79
C ARG A 914 0.23 11.34 33.18
N ASN A 915 -0.98 11.03 32.71
CA ASN A 915 -1.34 9.74 32.13
C ASN A 915 -1.50 9.80 30.60
N HIS A 916 -0.89 10.81 29.97
CA HIS A 916 -0.97 10.98 28.52
C HIS A 916 -0.30 9.81 27.79
N LEU A 917 -0.78 9.50 26.58
CA LEU A 917 -0.35 8.36 25.76
C LEU A 917 1.15 8.40 25.40
N SER A 918 1.67 9.58 25.10
CA SER A 918 3.09 9.82 24.77
C SER A 918 4.01 9.62 25.99
N ALA A 919 5.01 8.76 25.84
CA ALA A 919 6.06 8.52 26.82
C ALA A 919 6.93 9.76 27.04
N GLU A 920 7.20 10.53 25.98
CA GLU A 920 7.93 11.80 26.07
C GLU A 920 7.17 12.82 26.95
N VAL A 921 5.85 12.95 26.78
CA VAL A 921 5.01 13.81 27.63
C VAL A 921 5.12 13.39 29.10
N ARG A 922 4.94 12.10 29.39
CA ARG A 922 5.06 11.57 30.76
C ARG A 922 6.45 11.84 31.36
N ARG A 923 7.51 11.74 30.56
CA ARG A 923 8.88 12.02 30.98
C ARG A 923 9.08 13.48 31.39
N TYR A 924 8.55 14.43 30.63
CA TYR A 924 8.64 15.85 31.01
C TYR A 924 7.83 16.17 32.26
N VAL A 925 6.65 15.57 32.42
CA VAL A 925 5.86 15.69 33.66
C VAL A 925 6.64 15.15 34.85
N ALA A 926 7.26 13.97 34.73
CA ALA A 926 8.08 13.40 35.79
C ALA A 926 9.29 14.29 36.17
N LYS A 927 9.97 14.90 35.18
CA LYS A 927 11.06 15.87 35.43
C LYS A 927 10.56 17.11 36.19
N TYR A 928 9.41 17.64 35.82
CA TYR A 928 8.76 18.74 36.54
C TYR A 928 8.43 18.33 37.98
N GLU A 929 7.83 17.15 38.15
CA GLU A 929 7.45 16.59 39.45
C GLU A 929 8.66 16.36 40.38
N ALA A 930 9.83 16.01 39.83
CA ALA A 930 11.08 15.81 40.56
C ALA A 930 11.76 17.12 41.02
N GLY A 931 11.34 18.29 40.53
CA GLY A 931 11.93 19.58 40.91
C GLY A 931 13.34 19.83 40.36
N SER A 932 13.78 19.00 39.40
CA SER A 932 15.05 19.16 38.69
C SER A 932 14.95 20.26 37.64
N GLY A 933 14.82 21.51 38.09
CA GLY A 933 14.84 22.71 37.26
C GLY A 933 16.26 23.17 37.00
N ALA A 934 17.04 22.42 36.25
CA ALA A 934 18.16 23.00 35.51
C ALA A 934 17.63 23.37 34.11
N PRO A 935 17.86 24.59 33.60
CA PRO A 935 17.48 24.93 32.23
C PRO A 935 18.16 23.94 31.29
N ILE A 936 17.37 23.29 30.43
CA ILE A 936 17.89 22.38 29.40
C ILE A 936 18.65 23.26 28.39
N ALA A 937 19.97 23.29 28.50
CA ALA A 937 20.85 23.71 27.42
C ALA A 937 21.07 22.49 26.51
N GLU A 938 20.24 22.35 25.47
CA GLU A 938 20.51 21.50 24.30
C GLU A 938 20.59 22.35 23.02
#